data_AF-A0A7T7KW27-F1
#
_entry.id   AF-A0A7T7KW27-F1
#
_cell.length_a   1.000
_cell.length_b   1.000
_cell.length_c   1.000
_cell.angle_alpha   90.00
_cell.angle_beta   90.00
_cell.angle_gamma   90.00
#
_symmetry.space_group_name_H-M   'P 1'
#
loop_
_entity.id
_entity.type
_entity.pdbx_description
1 polymer ?
#
loop_
_entity_poly.entity_id
_entity_poly.type
_entity_poly.pdbx_seq_one_letter_code
_entity_poly.pdbx_strand_id
1 'polypeptide(L)'
;MLGVVETRSVSPVFVGRVDELGVLNDALARAAAGEPRALLLGGEAGVGKTRLIEEFATAACREGAVVALGGCVEIGADGLPFAPFSTALRALRRHLPDELAVAAAGQEEELARLLPELGDTSRGRHDEDGMARLFELTVRLLERVAADRPVVVLLEDLHWADASTRHLLAYLFRTLRSGRLLVVATYRADDIHRRHPLRPLLAELDRLRTVRRIELGRFSRAEVGRQIAGIIASEPDPTQVDEIFTRSDGNAFFVEELAVAVHDGCRTGLTDSLRDLLLVRVESLPESSQRVARIVAEGGSTVEYRLLAAVARLSEDDLIEALRAAVGANILLATPDGDGYRFRHSLVREAVGDDLLPGERSRLNRRYAEALEADPTLVPADERAARLASHWYHAHDAAKALPAVLDASVAARRRHAYSEQLRLLERAMELWDTSPDSVRAELRPVDYTEVYPPCGCDPATTPLRYLDLMAEAAVAGRFCGERERALKITKRALHLLEDEDDPLRAAWFWIQRSRLIEAVARGDGWKELATAQELVRGLPPSEVHADVLAHVANWSMMHRPGPEALQAAERAVEYARMVGARDIELNARLTLGGLLVESGDIEAGLAEVHEVKERAGEIGAAYVVGRAHVNLPSHLEGIGRSQDAVPILEEGVELARKFGLLDTEAWVWGNLAESLFSLGRWDEAGAAGFNSDRVGQSAKPRGFRTTLHAHLARARGDLPEAGRQLAAAREHFGTHDTVPQHALPLTALAIGTAADEGRLLDARTELDEALNTGFPPGTQRYAWPLLLAAATAEADARGLPVAEQGRPGVLERLRKAAKSLATNVPVWQAHEHWVRAELLRAEGRDTPDDWSEAVTAFEPLERPYDLARVRHRLAESLLASGGGEEERDRATELLRLARAVADHLGARPLADAVTLLAQRARLTLARAPERSAPTDPAEALGLTSRERDVLRLVAAGRSNRQIAEELFISPKTASVHVSNILGKLNVSGRGEAAALAHRMRLFPPHPAGARTAG
;
A
#
# COMPACT_ATOMS: atom_id res chain seq x y z
N MET A 1 -26.48 -18.36 59.71
CA MET A 1 -26.71 -17.03 59.11
C MET A 1 -25.57 -16.12 59.55
N LEU A 2 -24.49 -16.11 58.78
CA LEU A 2 -23.40 -15.15 58.91
C LEU A 2 -23.50 -14.31 57.64
N GLY A 3 -23.88 -13.04 57.77
CA GLY A 3 -23.97 -12.13 56.64
C GLY A 3 -22.60 -12.03 55.98
N VAL A 4 -22.57 -12.19 54.65
CA VAL A 4 -21.40 -11.85 53.85
C VAL A 4 -21.18 -10.35 54.03
N VAL A 5 -20.17 -9.98 54.81
CA VAL A 5 -19.65 -8.61 54.83
C VAL A 5 -18.91 -8.44 53.51
N GLU A 6 -19.64 -8.12 52.44
CA GLU A 6 -19.04 -7.55 51.24
C GLU A 6 -18.51 -6.17 51.63
N THR A 7 -17.22 -6.05 51.88
CA THR A 7 -16.53 -4.75 51.88
C THR A 7 -16.59 -4.20 50.44
N ARG A 8 -17.66 -3.45 50.14
CA ARG A 8 -17.88 -2.82 48.84
C ARG A 8 -16.92 -1.64 48.68
N SER A 9 -15.78 -1.92 48.05
CA SER A 9 -14.74 -0.94 47.74
C SER A 9 -14.86 -0.34 46.33
N VAL A 10 -15.95 -0.60 45.59
CA VAL A 10 -16.21 -0.10 44.22
C VAL A 10 -17.61 0.51 44.20
N SER A 11 -17.81 1.64 43.50
CA SER A 11 -19.16 2.12 43.21
C SER A 11 -19.85 1.16 42.23
N PRO A 12 -20.97 0.51 42.59
CA PRO A 12 -21.72 -0.33 41.64
C PRO A 12 -22.45 0.50 40.57
N VAL A 13 -22.59 1.81 40.80
CA VAL A 13 -23.28 2.73 39.90
C VAL A 13 -22.28 3.35 38.93
N PHE A 14 -22.60 3.33 37.64
CA PHE A 14 -21.86 4.08 36.62
C PHE A 14 -22.17 5.57 36.75
N VAL A 15 -21.16 6.38 37.07
CA VAL A 15 -21.32 7.81 37.39
C VAL A 15 -20.67 8.68 36.31
N GLY A 16 -21.42 9.65 35.80
CA GLY A 16 -20.95 10.57 34.78
C GLY A 16 -20.79 9.91 33.41
N ARG A 17 -19.95 10.50 32.54
CA ARG A 17 -19.53 9.95 31.24
C ARG A 17 -20.62 9.70 30.20
N VAL A 18 -21.77 10.36 30.34
CA VAL A 18 -22.91 10.19 29.42
C VAL A 18 -22.55 10.66 28.00
N ASP A 19 -21.81 11.76 27.89
CA ASP A 19 -21.40 12.32 26.59
C ASP A 19 -20.37 11.40 25.91
N GLU A 20 -19.36 10.94 26.65
CA GLU A 20 -18.33 10.04 26.13
C GLU A 20 -18.89 8.67 25.74
N LEU A 21 -19.82 8.12 26.51
CA LEU A 21 -20.54 6.90 26.17
C LEU A 21 -21.43 7.09 24.93
N GLY A 22 -22.09 8.25 24.82
CA GLY A 22 -22.86 8.63 23.62
C GLY A 22 -21.98 8.64 22.36
N VAL A 23 -20.76 9.16 22.45
CA VAL A 23 -19.80 9.14 21.34
C VAL A 23 -19.41 7.72 20.92
N LEU A 24 -19.19 6.82 21.87
CA LEU A 24 -18.87 5.41 21.58
C LEU A 24 -20.05 4.71 20.91
N ASN A 25 -21.28 4.93 21.38
CA ASN A 25 -22.49 4.37 20.80
C ASN A 25 -22.75 4.90 19.38
N ASP A 26 -22.57 6.21 19.15
CA ASP A 26 -22.67 6.80 17.81
C ASP A 26 -21.65 6.19 16.85
N ALA A 27 -20.43 5.95 17.32
CA ALA A 27 -19.40 5.29 16.52
C ALA A 27 -19.77 3.84 16.17
N LEU A 28 -20.32 3.09 17.13
CA LEU A 28 -20.81 1.73 16.91
C LEU A 28 -21.96 1.71 15.88
N ALA A 29 -22.91 2.64 15.97
CA ALA A 29 -24.02 2.73 15.02
C ALA A 29 -23.54 2.99 13.59
N ARG A 30 -22.52 3.86 13.41
CA ARG A 30 -21.91 4.12 12.09
C ARG A 30 -21.11 2.93 11.58
N ALA A 31 -20.36 2.26 12.45
CA ALA A 31 -19.67 1.01 12.11
C ALA A 31 -20.68 -0.06 11.68
N ALA A 32 -21.78 -0.22 12.41
CA ALA A 32 -22.85 -1.16 12.05
C ALA A 32 -23.48 -0.84 10.69
N ALA A 33 -23.50 0.43 10.26
CA ALA A 33 -23.94 0.85 8.92
C ALA A 33 -22.90 0.60 7.80
N GLY A 34 -21.75 0.00 8.12
CA GLY A 34 -20.67 -0.30 7.16
C GLY A 34 -19.65 0.83 6.98
N GLU A 35 -19.65 1.84 7.87
CA GLU A 35 -18.63 2.88 7.90
C GLU A 35 -17.63 2.61 9.05
N PRO A 36 -16.43 2.04 8.80
CA PRO A 36 -15.48 1.73 9.86
C PRO A 36 -15.12 2.97 10.70
N ARG A 37 -14.96 2.77 12.01
CA ARG A 37 -14.62 3.84 12.94
C ARG A 37 -13.44 3.45 13.81
N ALA A 38 -12.58 4.42 14.09
CA ALA A 38 -11.47 4.28 15.01
C ALA A 38 -11.58 5.35 16.09
N LEU A 39 -11.43 4.96 17.36
CA LEU A 39 -11.42 5.88 18.50
C LEU A 39 -10.18 5.70 19.36
N LEU A 40 -9.66 6.83 19.83
CA LEU A 40 -8.57 6.89 20.80
C LEU A 40 -9.11 7.48 22.10
N LEU A 41 -9.03 6.73 23.19
CA LEU A 41 -9.49 7.14 24.51
C LEU A 41 -8.27 7.44 25.39
N GLY A 42 -7.93 8.73 25.50
CA GLY A 42 -6.90 9.24 26.40
C GLY A 42 -7.48 9.62 27.75
N GLY A 43 -6.65 9.56 28.79
CA GLY A 43 -6.98 10.09 30.11
C GLY A 43 -5.97 9.63 31.15
N GLU A 44 -5.94 10.27 32.29
CA GLU A 44 -4.99 9.94 33.37
C GLU A 44 -5.22 8.53 33.93
N ALA A 45 -4.19 7.95 34.55
CA ALA A 45 -4.32 6.69 35.29
C ALA A 45 -5.43 6.81 36.35
N GLY A 46 -6.32 5.82 36.44
CA GLY A 46 -7.42 5.82 37.42
C GLY A 46 -8.62 6.73 37.13
N VAL A 47 -8.65 7.46 36.01
CA VAL A 47 -9.78 8.35 35.67
C VAL A 47 -11.09 7.64 35.28
N GLY A 48 -11.05 6.30 35.11
CA GLY A 48 -12.23 5.48 34.77
C GLY A 48 -12.30 4.98 33.32
N LYS A 49 -11.18 4.94 32.58
CA LYS A 49 -11.14 4.49 31.17
C LYS A 49 -11.69 3.07 30.99
N THR A 50 -11.15 2.11 31.72
CA THR A 50 -11.58 0.69 31.65
C THR A 50 -13.04 0.53 32.03
N ARG A 51 -13.52 1.25 33.05
CA ARG A 51 -14.93 1.21 33.46
C ARG A 51 -15.88 1.71 32.36
N LEU A 52 -15.51 2.77 31.63
CA LEU A 52 -16.28 3.26 30.48
C LEU A 52 -16.32 2.23 29.35
N ILE A 53 -15.18 1.59 29.06
CA ILE A 53 -15.08 0.56 28.02
C ILE A 53 -15.87 -0.71 28.39
N GLU A 54 -15.85 -1.14 29.65
CA GLU A 54 -16.66 -2.27 30.14
C GLU A 54 -18.17 -2.00 30.01
N GLU A 55 -18.62 -0.79 30.38
CA GLU A 55 -20.03 -0.38 30.25
C GLU A 55 -20.45 -0.37 28.78
N PHE A 56 -19.62 0.23 27.92
CA PHE A 56 -19.83 0.25 26.47
C PHE A 56 -19.84 -1.17 25.86
N ALA A 57 -18.87 -2.01 26.19
CA ALA A 57 -18.78 -3.38 25.69
C ALA A 57 -20.01 -4.21 26.07
N THR A 58 -20.47 -4.05 27.31
CA THR A 58 -21.69 -4.73 27.80
C THR A 58 -22.92 -4.27 27.02
N ALA A 59 -23.06 -2.98 26.75
CA ALA A 59 -24.15 -2.44 25.94
C ALA A 59 -24.06 -2.92 24.47
N ALA A 60 -22.88 -2.86 23.86
CA ALA A 60 -22.64 -3.29 22.48
C ALA A 60 -22.97 -4.78 22.26
N CYS A 61 -22.59 -5.65 23.20
CA CYS A 61 -22.95 -7.07 23.16
C CYS A 61 -24.47 -7.29 23.22
N ARG A 62 -25.21 -6.48 24.00
CA ARG A 62 -26.69 -6.56 24.04
C ARG A 62 -27.32 -6.12 22.72
N GLU A 63 -26.68 -5.24 21.97
CA GLU A 63 -27.10 -4.79 20.63
C GLU A 63 -26.64 -5.74 19.50
N GLY A 64 -25.98 -6.85 19.84
CA GLY A 64 -25.58 -7.90 18.88
C GLY A 64 -24.18 -7.72 18.26
N ALA A 65 -23.37 -6.79 18.77
CA ALA A 65 -21.96 -6.67 18.38
C ALA A 65 -21.11 -7.76 19.05
N VAL A 66 -20.04 -8.19 18.38
CA VAL A 66 -19.01 -9.06 18.97
C VAL A 66 -17.85 -8.21 19.44
N VAL A 67 -17.55 -8.25 20.74
CA VAL A 67 -16.47 -7.47 21.35
C VAL A 67 -15.27 -8.37 21.60
N ALA A 68 -14.10 -7.99 21.08
CA ALA A 68 -12.83 -8.65 21.29
C ALA A 68 -11.85 -7.70 21.99
N LEU A 69 -11.44 -8.08 23.20
CA LEU A 69 -10.50 -7.32 24.01
C LEU A 69 -9.07 -7.85 23.82
N GLY A 70 -8.13 -6.93 23.62
CA GLY A 70 -6.70 -7.19 23.61
C GLY A 70 -5.96 -6.17 24.46
N GLY A 71 -5.24 -6.60 25.49
CA GLY A 71 -4.45 -5.73 26.34
C GLY A 71 -2.98 -5.69 25.91
N CYS A 72 -2.36 -4.51 25.95
CA CYS A 72 -0.90 -4.43 25.96
C CYS A 72 -0.37 -4.99 27.29
N VAL A 73 0.64 -5.86 27.22
CA VAL A 73 1.25 -6.48 28.39
C VAL A 73 2.58 -5.78 28.70
N GLU A 74 2.75 -5.33 29.94
CA GLU A 74 4.01 -4.78 30.41
C GLU A 74 4.96 -5.94 30.78
N ILE A 75 5.82 -6.32 29.83
CA ILE A 75 6.94 -7.26 30.06
C ILE A 75 8.23 -6.53 29.71
N GLY A 76 8.95 -6.05 30.73
CA GLY A 76 10.11 -5.18 30.55
C GLY A 76 9.77 -3.90 29.76
N ALA A 77 10.80 -3.25 29.21
CA ALA A 77 10.64 -1.98 28.50
C ALA A 77 10.02 -2.07 27.09
N ASP A 78 9.86 -3.27 26.51
CA ASP A 78 9.54 -3.44 25.09
C ASP A 78 8.23 -4.17 24.79
N GLY A 79 7.60 -4.84 25.77
CA GLY A 79 6.35 -5.58 25.57
C GLY A 79 6.50 -6.82 24.67
N LEU A 80 5.41 -7.58 24.54
CA LEU A 80 5.35 -8.74 23.64
C LEU A 80 4.84 -8.31 22.25
N PRO A 81 5.55 -8.63 21.15
CA PRO A 81 5.14 -8.23 19.81
C PRO A 81 3.72 -8.67 19.48
N PHE A 82 2.91 -7.71 19.04
CA PHE A 82 1.53 -7.94 18.60
C PHE A 82 0.61 -8.57 19.66
N ALA A 83 0.99 -8.58 20.95
CA ALA A 83 0.19 -9.17 22.02
C ALA A 83 -1.29 -8.72 22.05
N PRO A 84 -1.62 -7.41 21.96
CA PRO A 84 -3.03 -7.00 22.00
C PRO A 84 -3.81 -7.52 20.79
N PHE A 85 -3.22 -7.52 19.59
CA PHE A 85 -3.86 -8.09 18.41
C PHE A 85 -4.01 -9.61 18.50
N SER A 86 -2.98 -10.32 18.94
CA SER A 86 -3.02 -11.78 19.12
C SER A 86 -4.15 -12.17 20.10
N THR A 87 -4.26 -11.44 21.21
CA THR A 87 -5.30 -11.66 22.23
C THR A 87 -6.70 -11.36 21.68
N ALA A 88 -6.87 -10.25 20.98
CA ALA A 88 -8.15 -9.92 20.34
C ALA A 88 -8.55 -10.96 19.28
N LEU A 89 -7.60 -11.44 18.46
CA LEU A 89 -7.86 -12.49 17.47
C LEU A 89 -8.20 -13.84 18.12
N ARG A 90 -7.55 -14.21 19.24
CA ARG A 90 -7.96 -15.38 20.04
C ARG A 90 -9.39 -15.25 20.58
N ALA A 91 -9.78 -14.05 21.03
CA ALA A 91 -11.15 -13.78 21.45
C ALA A 91 -12.14 -13.93 20.27
N LEU A 92 -11.82 -13.35 19.11
CA LEU A 92 -12.64 -13.51 17.91
C LEU A 92 -12.76 -14.96 17.48
N ARG A 93 -11.68 -15.75 17.53
CA ARG A 93 -11.71 -17.19 17.23
C ARG A 93 -12.65 -17.97 18.14
N ARG A 94 -12.73 -17.60 19.42
CA ARG A 94 -13.64 -18.23 20.39
C ARG A 94 -15.10 -17.85 20.13
N HIS A 95 -15.36 -16.61 19.73
CA HIS A 95 -16.72 -16.10 19.51
C HIS A 95 -17.27 -16.37 18.10
N LEU A 96 -16.40 -16.44 17.09
CA LEU A 96 -16.70 -16.54 15.65
C LEU A 96 -15.74 -17.53 14.94
N PRO A 97 -15.75 -18.83 15.31
CA PRO A 97 -14.79 -19.79 14.79
C PRO A 97 -14.91 -20.00 13.27
N ASP A 98 -16.13 -20.10 12.74
CA ASP A 98 -16.38 -20.39 11.33
C ASP A 98 -16.06 -19.17 10.45
N GLU A 99 -16.49 -17.97 10.87
CA GLU A 99 -16.23 -16.74 10.13
C GLU A 99 -14.74 -16.40 10.09
N LEU A 100 -14.02 -16.62 11.20
CA LEU A 100 -12.57 -16.43 11.23
C LEU A 100 -11.85 -17.44 10.33
N ALA A 101 -12.27 -18.71 10.34
CA ALA A 101 -11.69 -19.75 9.48
C ALA A 101 -11.89 -19.45 7.99
N VAL A 102 -13.10 -19.03 7.60
CA VAL A 102 -13.40 -18.60 6.21
C VAL A 102 -12.60 -17.36 5.84
N ALA A 103 -12.48 -16.39 6.75
CA ALA A 103 -11.75 -15.16 6.48
C ALA A 103 -10.24 -15.39 6.32
N ALA A 104 -9.67 -16.34 7.07
CA ALA A 104 -8.26 -16.74 7.04
C ALA A 104 -7.90 -17.73 5.91
N ALA A 105 -8.90 -18.28 5.22
CA ALA A 105 -8.71 -19.34 4.23
C ALA A 105 -7.69 -18.95 3.13
N GLY A 106 -6.67 -19.80 2.95
CA GLY A 106 -5.57 -19.62 1.98
C GLY A 106 -4.49 -18.62 2.41
N GLN A 107 -4.53 -18.13 3.65
CA GLN A 107 -3.59 -17.16 4.24
C GLN A 107 -3.15 -17.57 5.66
N GLU A 108 -3.44 -18.81 6.06
CA GLU A 108 -3.27 -19.33 7.41
C GLU A 108 -1.80 -19.29 7.85
N GLU A 109 -0.88 -19.57 6.93
CA GLU A 109 0.57 -19.59 7.19
C GLU A 109 1.10 -18.22 7.63
N GLU A 110 0.72 -17.14 6.94
CA GLU A 110 1.17 -15.79 7.28
C GLU A 110 0.46 -15.27 8.53
N LEU A 111 -0.85 -15.54 8.66
CA LEU A 111 -1.62 -15.15 9.84
C LEU A 111 -1.19 -15.92 11.11
N ALA A 112 -0.60 -17.10 10.97
CA ALA A 112 -0.02 -17.87 12.07
C ALA A 112 1.12 -17.14 12.80
N ARG A 113 1.74 -16.14 12.17
CA ARG A 113 2.75 -15.27 12.82
C ARG A 113 2.15 -14.40 13.94
N LEU A 114 0.85 -14.08 13.83
CA LEU A 114 0.08 -13.39 14.87
C LEU A 114 -0.67 -14.37 15.75
N LEU A 115 -1.28 -15.41 15.15
CA LEU A 115 -2.12 -16.38 15.83
C LEU A 115 -1.62 -17.81 15.50
N PRO A 116 -0.61 -18.34 16.23
CA PRO A 116 0.02 -19.63 15.94
C PRO A 116 -0.96 -20.82 15.85
N GLU A 117 -2.15 -20.68 16.42
CA GLU A 117 -3.20 -21.68 16.40
C GLU A 117 -3.92 -21.84 15.04
N LEU A 118 -3.59 -21.00 14.04
CA LEU A 118 -4.10 -21.12 12.66
C LEU A 118 -3.32 -22.12 11.82
N GLY A 119 -2.07 -22.42 12.18
CA GLY A 119 -1.22 -23.35 11.42
C GLY A 119 0.26 -23.16 11.75
N ASP A 120 1.11 -24.00 11.16
CA ASP A 120 2.55 -23.82 11.26
C ASP A 120 3.01 -22.71 10.30
N THR A 121 3.80 -21.77 10.82
CA THR A 121 4.56 -20.87 9.96
C THR A 121 5.61 -21.72 9.23
N SER A 122 5.50 -21.89 7.91
CA SER A 122 6.57 -22.56 7.16
C SER A 122 7.88 -21.76 7.30
N ARG A 123 9.01 -22.36 6.94
CA ARG A 123 10.31 -21.65 6.82
C ARG A 123 10.32 -20.73 5.58
N GLY A 124 9.23 -20.01 5.33
CA GLY A 124 9.13 -19.01 4.28
C GLY A 124 10.24 -17.97 4.44
N ARG A 125 10.78 -17.50 3.31
CA ARG A 125 11.88 -16.54 3.30
C ARG A 125 11.48 -15.24 4.02
N HIS A 126 12.37 -14.75 4.87
CA HIS A 126 12.26 -13.43 5.48
C HIS A 126 12.65 -12.36 4.45
N ASP A 127 11.66 -11.81 3.75
CA ASP A 127 11.85 -10.70 2.82
C ASP A 127 11.43 -9.35 3.44
N GLU A 128 11.78 -8.27 2.74
CA GLU A 128 11.49 -6.89 3.16
C GLU A 128 9.98 -6.58 3.22
N ASP A 129 9.19 -7.30 2.42
CA ASP A 129 7.75 -7.08 2.28
C ASP A 129 6.91 -7.91 3.27
N GLY A 130 7.49 -8.88 3.97
CA GLY A 130 6.77 -9.81 4.86
C GLY A 130 5.98 -9.11 5.96
N MET A 131 6.50 -8.02 6.53
CA MET A 131 5.77 -7.23 7.54
C MET A 131 4.56 -6.51 6.92
N ALA A 132 4.73 -5.91 5.74
CA ALA A 132 3.64 -5.21 5.05
C ALA A 132 2.53 -6.20 4.64
N ARG A 133 2.91 -7.38 4.15
CA ARG A 133 2.01 -8.49 3.85
C ARG A 133 1.23 -8.95 5.09
N LEU A 134 1.89 -9.16 6.22
CA LEU A 134 1.24 -9.51 7.47
C LEU A 134 0.19 -8.47 7.89
N PHE A 135 0.53 -7.18 7.78
CA PHE A 135 -0.39 -6.10 8.14
C PHE A 135 -1.62 -6.08 7.23
N GLU A 136 -1.43 -6.15 5.92
CA GLU A 136 -2.53 -6.18 4.95
C GLU A 136 -3.46 -7.38 5.18
N LEU A 137 -2.88 -8.57 5.38
CA LEU A 137 -3.66 -9.79 5.65
C LEU A 137 -4.46 -9.67 6.95
N THR A 138 -3.90 -9.01 7.97
CA THR A 138 -4.59 -8.76 9.24
C THR A 138 -5.76 -7.80 9.07
N VAL A 139 -5.60 -6.71 8.30
CA VAL A 139 -6.70 -5.78 7.99
C VAL A 139 -7.82 -6.51 7.26
N ARG A 140 -7.49 -7.27 6.21
CA ARG A 140 -8.47 -8.03 5.42
C ARG A 140 -9.18 -9.10 6.24
N LEU A 141 -8.47 -9.77 7.15
CA LEU A 141 -9.08 -10.71 8.09
C LEU A 141 -10.17 -10.01 8.91
N LEU A 142 -9.85 -8.86 9.51
CA LEU A 142 -10.82 -8.10 10.31
C LEU A 142 -11.99 -7.57 9.47
N GLU A 143 -11.75 -7.07 8.25
CA GLU A 143 -12.81 -6.60 7.35
C GLU A 143 -13.77 -7.75 6.97
N ARG A 144 -13.24 -8.94 6.69
CA ARG A 144 -14.03 -10.13 6.34
C ARG A 144 -14.82 -10.68 7.53
N VAL A 145 -14.20 -10.76 8.71
CA VAL A 145 -14.90 -11.18 9.95
C VAL A 145 -16.01 -10.19 10.30
N ALA A 146 -15.83 -8.91 10.01
CA ALA A 146 -16.81 -7.85 10.24
C ALA A 146 -17.76 -7.61 9.04
N ALA A 147 -17.86 -8.52 8.08
CA ALA A 147 -18.72 -8.33 6.91
C ALA A 147 -20.22 -8.36 7.28
N ASP A 148 -20.63 -9.37 8.05
CA ASP A 148 -22.03 -9.66 8.31
C ASP A 148 -22.57 -9.03 9.60
N ARG A 149 -21.70 -8.80 10.60
CA ARG A 149 -22.09 -8.27 11.91
C ARG A 149 -21.09 -7.25 12.45
N PRO A 150 -21.53 -6.32 13.33
CA PRO A 150 -20.61 -5.38 13.97
C PRO A 150 -19.58 -6.08 14.84
N VAL A 151 -18.31 -5.75 14.64
CA VAL A 151 -17.19 -6.24 15.45
C VAL A 151 -16.49 -5.06 16.11
N VAL A 152 -16.28 -5.16 17.42
CA VAL A 152 -15.56 -4.16 18.21
C VAL A 152 -14.23 -4.75 18.65
N VAL A 153 -13.12 -4.17 18.20
CA VAL A 153 -11.77 -4.51 18.66
C VAL A 153 -11.33 -3.45 19.68
N LEU A 154 -11.20 -3.87 20.93
CA LEU A 154 -10.76 -3.03 22.04
C LEU A 154 -9.29 -3.30 22.33
N LEU A 155 -8.44 -2.29 22.18
CA LEU A 155 -7.00 -2.37 22.46
C LEU A 155 -6.66 -1.53 23.70
N GLU A 156 -6.41 -2.18 24.83
CA GLU A 156 -6.14 -1.47 26.09
C GLU A 156 -4.66 -1.15 26.30
N ASP A 157 -4.40 -0.01 26.93
CA ASP A 157 -3.10 0.40 27.44
C ASP A 157 -1.99 0.57 26.38
N LEU A 158 -2.29 1.24 25.25
CA LEU A 158 -1.35 1.48 24.15
C LEU A 158 -0.05 2.22 24.54
N HIS A 159 0.02 2.83 25.71
CA HIS A 159 1.25 3.43 26.24
C HIS A 159 2.35 2.37 26.46
N TRP A 160 1.97 1.11 26.68
CA TRP A 160 2.87 -0.04 26.74
C TRP A 160 3.02 -0.79 25.40
N ALA A 161 2.45 -0.27 24.30
CA ALA A 161 2.51 -0.96 23.02
C ALA A 161 3.95 -0.99 22.45
N ASP A 162 4.38 -2.19 22.08
CA ASP A 162 5.61 -2.44 21.34
C ASP A 162 5.61 -1.71 19.97
N ALA A 163 6.76 -1.65 19.30
CA ALA A 163 6.85 -0.94 18.04
C ALA A 163 6.05 -1.62 16.93
N SER A 164 6.08 -2.94 16.86
CA SER A 164 5.35 -3.68 15.84
C SER A 164 3.83 -3.54 15.98
N THR A 165 3.29 -3.59 17.20
CA THR A 165 1.88 -3.27 17.50
C THR A 165 1.52 -1.85 17.07
N ARG A 166 2.37 -0.86 17.38
CA ARG A 166 2.14 0.53 16.97
C ARG A 166 2.13 0.69 15.45
N HIS A 167 3.02 0.00 14.74
CA HIS A 167 3.06 0.01 13.27
C HIS A 167 1.81 -0.64 12.66
N LEU A 168 1.38 -1.79 13.18
CA LEU A 168 0.14 -2.46 12.74
C LEU A 168 -1.10 -1.59 13.00
N LEU A 169 -1.17 -0.92 14.16
CA LEU A 169 -2.27 -0.01 14.48
C LEU A 169 -2.32 1.18 13.52
N ALA A 170 -1.16 1.80 13.25
CA ALA A 170 -1.05 2.90 12.28
C ALA A 170 -1.52 2.47 10.89
N TYR A 171 -1.08 1.29 10.45
CA TYR A 171 -1.48 0.70 9.18
C TYR A 171 -2.98 0.44 9.13
N LEU A 172 -3.54 -0.21 10.15
CA LEU A 172 -4.97 -0.51 10.26
C LEU A 172 -5.82 0.76 10.14
N PHE A 173 -5.49 1.83 10.89
CA PHE A 173 -6.27 3.07 10.87
C PHE A 173 -6.20 3.81 9.54
N ARG A 174 -5.09 3.65 8.80
CA ARG A 174 -4.90 4.24 7.47
C ARG A 174 -5.59 3.45 6.36
N THR A 175 -5.64 2.13 6.47
CA THR A 175 -6.11 1.22 5.41
C THR A 175 -7.56 0.78 5.59
N LEU A 176 -8.16 0.92 6.78
CA LEU A 176 -9.58 0.63 7.00
C LEU A 176 -10.47 1.42 6.03
N ARG A 177 -11.22 0.70 5.20
CA ARG A 177 -12.14 1.29 4.21
C ARG A 177 -13.53 0.67 4.24
N SER A 178 -13.65 -0.59 4.66
CA SER A 178 -14.90 -1.34 4.59
C SER A 178 -15.12 -2.24 5.81
N GLY A 179 -16.31 -2.81 5.93
CA GLY A 179 -16.69 -3.69 7.02
C GLY A 179 -17.36 -2.98 8.19
N ARG A 180 -18.02 -3.75 9.05
CA ARG A 180 -18.73 -3.25 10.23
C ARG A 180 -17.82 -3.22 11.45
N LEU A 181 -16.66 -2.59 11.31
CA LEU A 181 -15.58 -2.63 12.31
C LEU A 181 -15.49 -1.32 13.11
N LEU A 182 -15.46 -1.45 14.43
CA LEU A 182 -15.11 -0.39 15.36
C LEU A 182 -13.82 -0.77 16.09
N VAL A 183 -12.77 0.05 15.98
CA VAL A 183 -11.54 -0.13 16.76
C VAL A 183 -11.47 0.96 17.82
N VAL A 184 -11.39 0.59 19.09
CA VAL A 184 -11.21 1.54 20.20
C VAL A 184 -9.90 1.21 20.88
N ALA A 185 -9.05 2.22 21.07
CA ALA A 185 -7.80 2.01 21.77
C ALA A 185 -7.61 3.00 22.91
N THR A 186 -7.19 2.51 24.09
CA THR A 186 -7.03 3.31 25.29
C THR A 186 -5.56 3.57 25.60
N TYR A 187 -5.25 4.72 26.20
CA TYR A 187 -3.91 5.00 26.70
C TYR A 187 -3.93 5.99 27.86
N ARG A 188 -2.80 6.06 28.58
CA ARG A 188 -2.58 7.00 29.68
C ARG A 188 -1.93 8.26 29.18
N ALA A 189 -2.59 9.40 29.32
CA ALA A 189 -2.10 10.67 28.79
C ALA A 189 -0.95 11.25 29.63
N ASP A 190 -0.94 10.96 30.92
CA ASP A 190 0.06 11.32 31.92
C ASP A 190 1.43 10.66 31.69
N ASP A 191 1.45 9.44 31.14
CA ASP A 191 2.70 8.71 30.84
C ASP A 191 3.38 9.19 29.55
N ILE A 192 2.68 9.95 28.70
CA ILE A 192 3.19 10.36 27.38
C ILE A 192 4.09 11.60 27.50
N HIS A 193 5.32 11.38 27.96
CA HIS A 193 6.35 12.41 27.98
C HIS A 193 6.86 12.77 26.56
N ARG A 194 7.71 13.80 26.45
CA ARG A 194 8.20 14.35 25.17
C ARG A 194 8.91 13.36 24.25
N ARG A 195 9.51 12.31 24.81
CA ARG A 195 10.27 11.29 24.06
C ARG A 195 9.51 9.96 23.97
N HIS A 196 8.27 9.90 24.45
CA HIS A 196 7.51 8.67 24.47
C HIS A 196 7.21 8.17 23.04
N PRO A 197 7.46 6.88 22.71
CA PRO A 197 7.29 6.36 21.34
C PRO A 197 5.86 6.42 20.78
N LEU A 198 4.84 6.47 21.65
CA LEU A 198 3.43 6.62 21.23
C LEU A 198 3.10 8.04 20.74
N ARG A 199 3.84 9.06 21.18
CA ARG A 199 3.51 10.47 20.89
C ARG A 199 3.51 10.82 19.40
N PRO A 200 4.50 10.43 18.58
CA PRO A 200 4.46 10.66 17.13
C PRO A 200 3.28 9.96 16.46
N LEU A 201 2.95 8.73 16.91
CA LEU A 201 1.81 7.98 16.37
C LEU A 201 0.50 8.72 16.64
N LEU A 202 0.25 9.18 17.87
CA LEU A 202 -0.96 9.96 18.18
C LEU A 202 -1.09 11.20 17.29
N ALA A 203 0.01 11.92 17.05
CA ALA A 203 0.01 13.09 16.17
C ALA A 203 -0.24 12.76 14.69
N GLU A 204 0.17 11.57 14.23
CA GLU A 204 -0.19 11.05 12.90
C GLU A 204 -1.68 10.69 12.83
N LEU A 205 -2.18 9.95 13.81
CA LEU A 205 -3.56 9.49 13.86
C LEU A 205 -4.56 10.63 13.99
N ASP A 206 -4.23 11.70 14.74
CA ASP A 206 -5.07 12.90 14.90
C ASP A 206 -5.33 13.63 13.56
N ARG A 207 -4.51 13.38 12.52
CA ARG A 207 -4.70 13.96 11.18
C ARG A 207 -5.68 13.16 10.31
N LEU A 208 -6.02 11.94 10.72
CA LEU A 208 -6.92 11.06 9.97
C LEU A 208 -8.37 11.39 10.29
N ARG A 209 -9.17 11.70 9.26
CA ARG A 209 -10.60 12.04 9.42
C ARG A 209 -11.45 10.88 10.00
N THR A 210 -10.96 9.65 9.91
CA THR A 210 -11.61 8.43 10.39
C THR A 210 -11.35 8.15 11.87
N VAL A 211 -10.38 8.84 12.49
CA VAL A 211 -10.01 8.67 13.89
C VAL A 211 -10.64 9.78 14.72
N ARG A 212 -11.32 9.42 15.82
CA ARG A 212 -11.84 10.37 16.80
C ARG A 212 -11.16 10.17 18.14
N ARG A 213 -10.53 11.22 18.65
CA ARG A 213 -9.91 11.22 19.98
C ARG A 213 -10.88 11.75 21.04
N ILE A 214 -10.98 11.04 22.15
CA ILE A 214 -11.73 11.41 23.36
C ILE A 214 -10.71 11.52 24.49
N GLU A 215 -10.68 12.65 25.19
CA GLU A 215 -9.84 12.86 26.36
C GLU A 215 -10.73 12.88 27.61
N LEU A 216 -10.57 11.91 28.49
CA LEU A 216 -11.34 11.79 29.71
C LEU A 216 -10.78 12.73 30.78
N GLY A 217 -11.50 13.82 31.04
CA GLY A 217 -11.21 14.73 32.15
C GLY A 217 -11.56 14.11 33.50
N ARG A 218 -11.07 14.67 34.60
CA ARG A 218 -11.41 14.22 35.96
C ARG A 218 -12.88 14.49 36.32
N PHE A 219 -13.40 13.80 37.34
CA PHE A 219 -14.76 14.01 37.80
C PHE A 219 -14.94 15.39 38.43
N SER A 220 -16.08 16.01 38.15
CA SER A 220 -16.55 17.19 38.86
C SER A 220 -16.92 16.86 40.31
N ARG A 221 -16.97 17.88 41.16
CA ARG A 221 -17.42 17.75 42.55
C ARG A 221 -18.77 17.00 42.68
N ALA A 222 -19.70 17.26 41.77
CA ALA A 222 -21.01 16.60 41.76
C ALA A 222 -20.92 15.10 41.40
N GLU A 223 -20.02 14.74 40.48
CA GLU A 223 -19.75 13.35 40.13
C GLU A 223 -19.04 12.61 41.27
N VAL A 224 -18.07 13.25 41.94
CA VAL A 224 -17.42 12.69 43.14
C VAL A 224 -18.44 12.40 44.24
N GLY A 225 -19.35 13.34 44.53
CA GLY A 225 -20.43 13.11 45.49
C GLY A 225 -21.32 11.91 45.13
N ARG A 226 -21.67 11.75 43.85
CA ARG A 226 -22.43 10.59 43.36
C ARG A 226 -21.64 9.28 43.47
N GLN A 227 -20.34 9.29 43.17
CA GLN A 227 -19.49 8.12 43.29
C GLN A 227 -19.36 7.68 44.76
N ILE A 228 -19.10 8.62 45.68
CA ILE A 228 -19.05 8.34 47.12
C ILE A 228 -20.38 7.74 47.56
N ALA A 229 -21.52 8.36 47.20
CA ALA A 229 -22.84 7.86 47.56
C ALA A 229 -23.09 6.42 47.09
N GLY A 230 -22.59 6.06 45.91
CA GLY A 230 -22.63 4.70 45.38
C GLY A 230 -21.80 3.70 46.19
N ILE A 231 -20.61 4.09 46.66
CA ILE A 231 -19.71 3.25 47.44
C ILE A 231 -20.26 2.98 48.84
N ILE A 232 -20.64 4.04 49.57
CA ILE A 232 -21.11 3.94 50.96
C ILE A 232 -22.61 3.62 51.08
N ALA A 233 -23.30 3.47 49.94
CA ALA A 233 -24.74 3.21 49.82
C ALA A 233 -25.63 4.17 50.65
N SER A 234 -25.19 5.42 50.82
CA SER A 234 -25.86 6.48 51.60
C SER A 234 -25.43 7.87 51.11
N GLU A 235 -26.18 8.92 51.42
CA GLU A 235 -25.85 10.29 51.00
C GLU A 235 -24.66 10.83 51.84
N PRO A 236 -23.53 11.20 51.21
CA PRO A 236 -22.33 11.63 51.93
C PRO A 236 -22.48 13.06 52.48
N ASP A 237 -21.80 13.33 53.60
CA ASP A 237 -21.71 14.69 54.15
C ASP A 237 -21.02 15.62 53.12
N PRO A 238 -21.60 16.80 52.79
CA PRO A 238 -20.98 17.77 51.88
C PRO A 238 -19.53 18.13 52.23
N THR A 239 -19.18 18.17 53.53
CA THR A 239 -17.81 18.46 53.98
C THR A 239 -16.83 17.33 53.67
N GLN A 240 -17.28 16.09 53.76
CA GLN A 240 -16.53 14.91 53.36
C GLN A 240 -16.31 14.88 51.84
N VAL A 241 -17.33 15.27 51.06
CA VAL A 241 -17.20 15.40 49.60
C VAL A 241 -16.16 16.46 49.24
N ASP A 242 -16.12 17.59 49.94
CA ASP A 242 -15.13 18.66 49.70
C ASP A 242 -13.70 18.21 50.02
N GLU A 243 -13.49 17.53 51.16
CA GLU A 243 -12.18 17.00 51.55
C GLU A 243 -11.67 15.95 50.55
N ILE A 244 -12.51 14.99 50.16
CA ILE A 244 -12.14 13.95 49.19
C ILE A 244 -11.92 14.57 47.80
N PHE A 245 -12.76 15.51 47.36
CA PHE A 245 -12.59 16.19 46.07
C PHE A 245 -11.28 16.96 45.99
N THR A 246 -10.91 17.69 47.05
CA THR A 246 -9.65 18.46 47.08
C THR A 246 -8.42 17.55 47.05
N ARG A 247 -8.46 16.40 47.72
CA ARG A 247 -7.32 15.46 47.77
C ARG A 247 -7.19 14.55 46.54
N SER A 248 -8.31 14.05 46.04
CA SER A 248 -8.33 13.24 44.81
C SER A 248 -8.17 14.08 43.56
N ASP A 249 -8.42 15.40 43.66
CA ASP A 249 -8.53 16.34 42.56
C ASP A 249 -9.44 15.80 41.43
N GLY A 250 -10.49 15.06 41.83
CA GLY A 250 -11.49 14.45 40.96
C GLY A 250 -11.08 13.13 40.26
N ASN A 251 -9.93 12.53 40.57
CA ASN A 251 -9.55 11.25 40.00
C ASN A 251 -10.40 10.11 40.59
N ALA A 252 -11.15 9.41 39.74
CA ALA A 252 -12.15 8.41 40.14
C ALA A 252 -11.59 7.29 41.02
N PHE A 253 -10.36 6.83 40.75
CA PHE A 253 -9.70 5.82 41.58
C PHE A 253 -9.34 6.35 42.97
N PHE A 254 -8.74 7.55 43.06
CA PHE A 254 -8.41 8.12 44.37
C PHE A 254 -9.65 8.47 45.19
N VAL A 255 -10.77 8.83 44.54
CA VAL A 255 -12.05 9.00 45.23
C VAL A 255 -12.51 7.68 45.86
N GLU A 256 -12.40 6.55 45.15
CA GLU A 256 -12.72 5.23 45.71
C GLU A 256 -11.85 4.91 46.93
N GLU A 257 -10.54 5.07 46.79
CA GLU A 257 -9.57 4.75 47.83
C GLU A 257 -9.77 5.60 49.09
N LEU A 258 -9.99 6.91 48.93
CA LEU A 258 -10.25 7.83 50.04
C LEU A 258 -11.60 7.59 50.70
N ALA A 259 -12.66 7.29 49.92
CA ALA A 259 -13.99 7.02 50.45
C ALA A 259 -14.00 5.77 51.35
N VAL A 260 -13.32 4.71 50.92
CA VAL A 260 -13.18 3.47 51.70
C VAL A 260 -12.35 3.71 52.98
N ALA A 261 -11.20 4.38 52.87
CA ALA A 261 -10.35 4.66 54.03
C ALA A 261 -11.06 5.49 55.12
N VAL A 262 -11.88 6.46 54.72
CA VAL A 262 -12.67 7.29 55.65
C VAL A 262 -13.82 6.48 56.26
N HIS A 263 -14.47 5.59 55.50
CA HIS A 263 -15.54 4.74 55.99
C HIS A 263 -15.05 3.73 57.04
N ASP A 264 -13.85 3.16 56.85
CA ASP A 264 -13.25 2.18 57.76
C ASP A 264 -12.62 2.81 59.03
N GLY A 265 -12.77 4.12 59.23
CA GLY A 265 -12.38 4.82 60.47
C GLY A 265 -10.90 5.23 60.55
N CYS A 266 -10.12 5.08 59.47
CA CYS A 266 -8.71 5.48 59.40
C CYS A 266 -8.57 7.01 59.24
N ARG A 267 -8.70 7.76 60.35
CA ARG A 267 -8.49 9.23 60.37
C ARG A 267 -7.03 9.66 60.57
N THR A 268 -6.15 8.78 61.02
CA THR A 268 -4.79 9.13 61.51
C THR A 268 -3.65 8.93 60.51
N GLY A 269 -3.92 8.62 59.24
CA GLY A 269 -2.88 8.21 58.28
C GLY A 269 -3.05 8.70 56.85
N LEU A 270 -3.81 9.77 56.61
CA LEU A 270 -3.92 10.35 55.27
C LEU A 270 -2.70 11.24 55.01
N THR A 271 -1.65 10.66 54.45
CA THR A 271 -0.45 11.34 53.95
C THR A 271 -0.82 12.32 52.82
N ASP A 272 -0.07 13.42 52.66
CA ASP A 272 -0.29 14.39 51.56
C ASP A 272 0.02 13.80 50.17
N SER A 273 0.80 12.71 50.12
CA SER A 273 1.16 11.98 48.90
C SER A 273 0.13 10.88 48.61
N LEU A 274 -0.48 10.94 47.42
CA LEU A 274 -1.38 9.90 46.90
C LEU A 274 -0.68 8.55 46.70
N ARG A 275 0.64 8.55 46.45
CA ARG A 275 1.45 7.33 46.35
C ARG A 275 1.58 6.64 47.71
N ASP A 276 1.85 7.42 48.76
CA ASP A 276 2.03 6.92 50.12
C ASP A 276 0.71 6.31 50.62
N LEU A 277 -0.44 6.85 50.21
CA LEU A 277 -1.75 6.27 50.48
C LEU A 277 -1.88 4.84 49.92
N LEU A 278 -1.42 4.61 48.68
CA LEU A 278 -1.47 3.28 48.07
C LEU A 278 -0.51 2.30 48.76
N LEU A 279 0.66 2.77 49.18
CA LEU A 279 1.64 1.95 49.92
C LEU A 279 1.14 1.58 51.31
N VAL A 280 0.50 2.50 52.05
CA VAL A 280 -0.08 2.22 53.38
C VAL A 280 -1.07 1.06 53.33
N ARG A 281 -1.89 0.95 52.27
CA ARG A 281 -2.80 -0.19 52.11
C ARG A 281 -2.06 -1.50 51.93
N VAL A 282 -0.98 -1.50 51.17
CA VAL A 282 -0.14 -2.70 51.00
C VAL A 282 0.58 -3.04 52.30
N GLU A 283 1.11 -2.05 53.03
CA GLU A 283 1.76 -2.21 54.34
C GLU A 283 0.82 -2.72 55.44
N SER A 284 -0.49 -2.50 55.30
CA SER A 284 -1.50 -3.06 56.20
C SER A 284 -1.73 -4.57 56.04
N LEU A 285 -1.24 -5.16 54.93
CA LEU A 285 -1.30 -6.61 54.70
C LEU A 285 -0.30 -7.38 55.58
N PRO A 286 -0.53 -8.67 55.84
CA PRO A 286 0.48 -9.56 56.42
C PRO A 286 1.78 -9.56 55.60
N GLU A 287 2.93 -9.73 56.26
CA GLU A 287 4.26 -9.68 55.62
C GLU A 287 4.41 -10.69 54.47
N SER A 288 3.78 -11.86 54.55
CA SER A 288 3.74 -12.84 53.45
C SER A 288 2.98 -12.29 52.23
N SER A 289 1.83 -11.66 52.42
CA SER A 289 1.04 -11.01 51.36
C SER A 289 1.75 -9.81 50.75
N GLN A 290 2.47 -9.01 51.55
CA GLN A 290 3.30 -7.92 51.03
C GLN A 290 4.41 -8.45 50.11
N ARG A 291 5.08 -9.54 50.53
CA ARG A 291 6.09 -10.21 49.70
C ARG A 291 5.50 -10.74 48.40
N VAL A 292 4.31 -11.35 48.44
CA VAL A 292 3.59 -11.79 47.23
C VAL A 292 3.23 -10.61 46.33
N ALA A 293 2.73 -9.50 46.89
CA ALA A 293 2.40 -8.30 46.12
C ALA A 293 3.64 -7.72 45.40
N ARG A 294 4.80 -7.66 46.07
CA ARG A 294 6.08 -7.25 45.45
C ARG A 294 6.51 -8.17 44.30
N ILE A 295 6.32 -9.48 44.47
CA ILE A 295 6.61 -10.47 43.41
C ILE A 295 5.70 -10.26 42.20
N VAL A 296 4.38 -10.15 42.43
CA VAL A 296 3.40 -9.91 41.36
C VAL A 296 3.67 -8.57 40.68
N ALA A 297 4.10 -7.54 41.42
CA ALA A 297 4.36 -6.23 40.85
C ALA A 297 5.48 -6.26 39.80
N GLU A 298 6.57 -6.97 40.11
CA GLU A 298 7.69 -7.19 39.19
C GLU A 298 7.33 -8.16 38.05
N GLY A 299 6.39 -9.08 38.25
CA GLY A 299 6.01 -10.10 37.26
C GLY A 299 5.23 -9.59 36.04
N GLY A 300 4.81 -8.32 36.04
CA GLY A 300 4.07 -7.69 34.94
C GLY A 300 2.59 -7.48 35.24
N SER A 301 1.79 -7.27 34.19
CA SER A 301 0.36 -6.93 34.31
C SER A 301 -0.49 -8.09 34.85
N THR A 302 -0.08 -9.34 34.60
CA THR A 302 -0.73 -10.57 35.09
C THR A 302 0.34 -11.63 35.30
N VAL A 303 0.22 -12.40 36.38
CA VAL A 303 1.16 -13.49 36.70
C VAL A 303 0.38 -14.79 36.90
N GLU A 304 0.75 -15.82 36.16
CA GLU A 304 0.18 -17.16 36.23
C GLU A 304 0.43 -17.77 37.62
N TYR A 305 -0.56 -18.45 38.20
CA TYR A 305 -0.45 -18.99 39.57
C TYR A 305 0.72 -19.96 39.73
N ARG A 306 0.93 -20.84 38.73
CA ARG A 306 2.03 -21.81 38.75
C ARG A 306 3.40 -21.12 38.74
N LEU A 307 3.55 -20.05 37.95
CA LEU A 307 4.78 -19.26 37.92
C LEU A 307 4.97 -18.53 39.25
N LEU A 308 3.91 -17.90 39.77
CA LEU A 308 3.94 -17.22 41.06
C LEU A 308 4.34 -18.17 42.19
N ALA A 309 3.83 -19.39 42.21
CA ALA A 309 4.17 -20.40 43.22
C ALA A 309 5.65 -20.80 43.17
N ALA A 310 6.17 -21.06 41.96
CA ALA A 310 7.59 -21.36 41.76
C ALA A 310 8.49 -20.19 42.20
N VAL A 311 8.08 -18.96 41.90
CA VAL A 311 8.86 -17.77 42.24
C VAL A 311 8.74 -17.43 43.71
N ALA A 312 7.57 -17.54 44.36
CA ALA A 312 7.35 -17.15 45.76
C ALA A 312 8.14 -18.00 46.77
N ARG A 313 8.40 -19.28 46.46
CA ARG A 313 9.07 -20.24 47.36
C ARG A 313 8.39 -20.33 48.74
N LEU A 314 7.07 -20.20 48.77
CA LEU A 314 6.22 -20.46 49.92
C LEU A 314 5.60 -21.87 49.80
N SER A 315 5.10 -22.43 50.89
CA SER A 315 4.23 -23.61 50.80
C SER A 315 2.93 -23.24 50.08
N GLU A 316 2.25 -24.23 49.48
CA GLU A 316 1.00 -23.99 48.75
C GLU A 316 -0.06 -23.33 49.66
N ASP A 317 -0.22 -23.85 50.88
CA ASP A 317 -1.15 -23.30 51.87
C ASP A 317 -0.79 -21.85 52.27
N ASP A 318 0.49 -21.57 52.53
CA ASP A 318 0.94 -20.21 52.88
C ASP A 318 0.75 -19.21 51.74
N LEU A 319 0.97 -19.65 50.50
CA LEU A 319 0.75 -18.82 49.32
C LEU A 319 -0.74 -18.52 49.12
N ILE A 320 -1.60 -19.52 49.29
CA ILE A 320 -3.06 -19.36 49.18
C ILE A 320 -3.56 -18.40 50.27
N GLU A 321 -3.10 -18.53 51.51
CA GLU A 321 -3.49 -17.59 52.58
C GLU A 321 -2.98 -16.17 52.30
N ALA A 322 -1.74 -16.03 51.81
CA ALA A 322 -1.19 -14.74 51.43
C ALA A 322 -1.99 -14.07 50.29
N LEU A 323 -2.35 -14.85 49.26
CA LEU A 323 -3.18 -14.40 48.14
C LEU A 323 -4.61 -14.08 48.60
N ARG A 324 -5.22 -14.90 49.46
CA ARG A 324 -6.56 -14.65 50.01
C ARG A 324 -6.61 -13.33 50.78
N ALA A 325 -5.60 -13.04 51.58
CA ALA A 325 -5.51 -11.75 52.28
C ALA A 325 -5.36 -10.57 51.29
N ALA A 326 -4.54 -10.70 50.24
CA ALA A 326 -4.38 -9.66 49.23
C ALA A 326 -5.64 -9.44 48.36
N VAL A 327 -6.35 -10.52 48.01
CA VAL A 327 -7.63 -10.50 47.28
C VAL A 327 -8.74 -9.95 48.17
N GLY A 328 -8.82 -10.37 49.43
CA GLY A 328 -9.79 -9.85 50.40
C GLY A 328 -9.61 -8.35 50.67
N ALA A 329 -8.37 -7.86 50.62
CA ALA A 329 -8.05 -6.43 50.69
C ALA A 329 -8.28 -5.67 49.37
N ASN A 330 -8.74 -6.34 48.30
CA ASN A 330 -8.92 -5.80 46.95
C ASN A 330 -7.64 -5.22 46.31
N ILE A 331 -6.46 -5.68 46.72
CA ILE A 331 -5.18 -5.27 46.12
C ILE A 331 -4.91 -6.10 44.86
N LEU A 332 -5.12 -7.42 44.96
CA LEU A 332 -5.03 -8.35 43.84
C LEU A 332 -6.41 -8.86 43.45
N LEU A 333 -6.58 -9.22 42.18
CA LEU A 333 -7.75 -9.90 41.64
C LEU A 333 -7.30 -11.18 40.93
N ALA A 334 -8.10 -12.23 41.02
CA ALA A 334 -7.95 -13.40 40.17
C ALA A 334 -8.30 -13.02 38.71
N THR A 335 -7.61 -13.62 37.74
CA THR A 335 -7.96 -13.49 36.33
C THR A 335 -9.33 -14.13 36.06
N PRO A 336 -10.09 -13.67 35.04
CA PRO A 336 -11.38 -14.26 34.69
C PRO A 336 -11.32 -15.77 34.39
N ASP A 337 -10.20 -16.22 33.82
CA ASP A 337 -9.94 -17.62 33.49
C ASP A 337 -9.44 -18.43 34.71
N GLY A 338 -9.21 -17.78 35.86
CA GLY A 338 -8.87 -18.39 37.14
C GLY A 338 -7.44 -18.94 37.25
N ASP A 339 -6.59 -18.64 36.28
CA ASP A 339 -5.25 -19.19 36.10
C ASP A 339 -4.11 -18.30 36.63
N GLY A 340 -4.43 -17.10 37.12
CA GLY A 340 -3.44 -16.14 37.58
C GLY A 340 -4.00 -15.02 38.43
N TYR A 341 -3.11 -14.08 38.77
CA TYR A 341 -3.41 -12.93 39.60
C TYR A 341 -2.88 -11.65 38.95
N ARG A 342 -3.63 -10.56 39.12
CA ARG A 342 -3.24 -9.22 38.68
C ARG A 342 -3.58 -8.20 39.75
N PHE A 343 -2.93 -7.03 39.71
CA PHE A 343 -3.37 -5.92 40.54
C PHE A 343 -4.74 -5.43 40.09
N ARG A 344 -5.59 -5.06 41.05
CA ARG A 344 -6.86 -4.39 40.74
C ARG A 344 -6.64 -3.10 39.97
N HIS A 345 -5.60 -2.36 40.35
CA HIS A 345 -5.25 -1.09 39.72
C HIS A 345 -3.76 -1.00 39.49
N SER A 346 -3.37 -0.56 38.29
CA SER A 346 -1.97 -0.42 37.87
C SER A 346 -1.18 0.57 38.72
N LEU A 347 -1.79 1.67 39.16
CA LEU A 347 -1.13 2.62 40.08
C LEU A 347 -0.63 1.98 41.38
N VAL A 348 -1.37 0.99 41.91
CA VAL A 348 -0.93 0.25 43.12
C VAL A 348 0.27 -0.63 42.77
N ARG A 349 0.21 -1.32 41.61
CA ARG A 349 1.34 -2.10 41.10
C ARG A 349 2.59 -1.25 40.95
N GLU A 350 2.47 -0.09 40.30
CA GLU A 350 3.56 0.86 40.06
C GLU A 350 4.12 1.39 41.38
N ALA A 351 3.26 1.79 42.32
CA ALA A 351 3.71 2.24 43.63
C ALA A 351 4.56 1.16 44.35
N VAL A 352 4.11 -0.10 44.33
CA VAL A 352 4.83 -1.25 44.90
C VAL A 352 6.12 -1.56 44.12
N GLY A 353 6.09 -1.50 42.80
CA GLY A 353 7.25 -1.77 41.95
C GLY A 353 8.34 -0.71 42.06
N ASP A 354 7.97 0.56 42.17
CA ASP A 354 8.86 1.70 42.35
C ASP A 354 9.43 1.81 43.78
N ASP A 355 8.83 1.10 44.74
CA ASP A 355 9.36 0.96 46.10
C ASP A 355 10.47 -0.12 46.19
N LEU A 356 10.58 -0.99 45.19
CA LEU A 356 11.63 -2.02 45.15
C LEU A 356 13.01 -1.40 44.98
N LEU A 357 13.95 -1.79 45.85
CA LEU A 357 15.35 -1.43 45.67
C LEU A 357 15.95 -2.13 44.44
N PRO A 358 16.95 -1.54 43.75
CA PRO A 358 17.56 -2.16 42.57
C PRO A 358 18.05 -3.61 42.78
N GLY A 359 18.62 -3.90 43.96
CA GLY A 359 19.06 -5.26 44.31
C GLY A 359 17.90 -6.24 44.52
N GLU A 360 16.77 -5.77 45.04
CA GLU A 360 15.55 -6.60 45.18
C GLU A 360 14.95 -6.91 43.81
N ARG A 361 14.86 -5.91 42.94
CA ARG A 361 14.41 -6.06 41.55
C ARG A 361 15.26 -7.06 40.78
N SER A 362 16.59 -6.93 40.84
CA SER A 362 17.52 -7.90 40.22
C SER A 362 17.33 -9.32 40.77
N ARG A 363 17.16 -9.46 42.10
CA ARG A 363 16.93 -10.78 42.74
C ARG A 363 15.58 -11.40 42.33
N LEU A 364 14.52 -10.61 42.21
CA LEU A 364 13.22 -11.09 41.76
C LEU A 364 13.26 -11.54 40.31
N ASN A 365 13.86 -10.76 39.42
CA ASN A 365 14.05 -11.12 38.03
C ASN A 365 14.87 -12.42 37.87
N ARG A 366 15.94 -12.60 38.66
CA ARG A 366 16.69 -13.86 38.69
C ARG A 366 15.79 -15.05 39.08
N ARG A 367 14.92 -14.90 40.09
CA ARG A 367 14.00 -15.97 40.50
C ARG A 367 12.98 -16.32 39.41
N TYR A 368 12.44 -15.30 38.72
CA TYR A 368 11.58 -15.52 37.56
C TYR A 368 12.30 -16.30 36.46
N ALA A 369 13.52 -15.89 36.11
CA ALA A 369 14.32 -16.55 35.09
C ALA A 369 14.65 -18.01 35.46
N GLU A 370 15.10 -18.26 36.69
CA GLU A 370 15.37 -19.62 37.21
C GLU A 370 14.13 -20.50 37.17
N ALA A 371 12.95 -19.97 37.52
CA ALA A 371 11.70 -20.72 37.48
C ALA A 371 11.31 -21.12 36.04
N LEU A 372 11.47 -20.21 35.08
CA LEU A 372 11.17 -20.45 33.66
C LEU A 372 12.19 -21.38 32.97
N GLU A 373 13.45 -21.40 33.44
CA GLU A 373 14.44 -22.39 33.01
C GLU A 373 14.09 -23.79 33.54
N ALA A 374 13.66 -23.88 34.80
CA ALA A 374 13.34 -25.15 35.45
C ALA A 374 12.05 -25.80 34.91
N ASP A 375 11.00 -25.03 34.68
CA ASP A 375 9.75 -25.51 34.07
C ASP A 375 9.30 -24.56 32.94
N PRO A 376 9.58 -24.92 31.68
CA PRO A 376 9.13 -24.17 30.50
C PRO A 376 7.60 -24.01 30.37
N THR A 377 6.82 -24.87 31.02
CA THR A 377 5.35 -24.93 30.87
C THR A 377 4.61 -23.93 31.78
N LEU A 378 5.35 -23.16 32.58
CA LEU A 378 4.79 -22.15 33.48
C LEU A 378 4.20 -20.94 32.76
N VAL A 379 4.59 -20.72 31.50
CA VAL A 379 4.08 -19.63 30.64
C VAL A 379 3.78 -20.18 29.24
N PRO A 380 2.95 -19.49 28.44
CA PRO A 380 2.75 -19.84 27.04
C PRO A 380 4.07 -19.90 26.25
N ALA A 381 4.18 -20.89 25.36
CA ALA A 381 5.43 -21.17 24.63
C ALA A 381 5.87 -20.00 23.74
N ASP A 382 4.92 -19.22 23.21
CA ASP A 382 5.15 -18.04 22.37
C ASP A 382 5.66 -16.82 23.16
N GLU A 383 5.51 -16.79 24.49
CA GLU A 383 5.96 -15.69 25.35
C GLU A 383 7.27 -16.00 26.08
N ARG A 384 7.59 -17.28 26.24
CA ARG A 384 8.71 -17.78 27.06
C ARG A 384 10.04 -17.11 26.73
N ALA A 385 10.42 -17.07 25.45
CA ALA A 385 11.73 -16.55 25.05
C ALA A 385 11.90 -15.06 25.41
N ALA A 386 10.88 -14.25 25.13
CA ALA A 386 10.87 -12.82 25.45
C ALA A 386 10.88 -12.55 26.96
N ARG A 387 10.05 -13.28 27.73
CA ARG A 387 10.03 -13.19 29.20
C ARG A 387 11.39 -13.58 29.80
N LEU A 388 11.96 -14.69 29.37
CA LEU A 388 13.26 -15.18 29.86
C LEU A 388 14.40 -14.18 29.55
N ALA A 389 14.43 -13.64 28.32
CA ALA A 389 15.39 -12.62 27.92
C ALA A 389 15.30 -11.37 28.80
N SER A 390 14.07 -10.89 29.05
CA SER A 390 13.83 -9.72 29.89
C SER A 390 14.29 -9.95 31.34
N HIS A 391 13.90 -11.08 31.95
CA HIS A 391 14.27 -11.39 33.32
C HIS A 391 15.78 -11.59 33.50
N TRP A 392 16.48 -12.30 32.61
CA TRP A 392 17.93 -12.43 32.71
C TRP A 392 18.67 -11.10 32.50
N TYR A 393 18.19 -10.26 31.58
CA TYR A 393 18.75 -8.92 31.35
C TYR A 393 18.62 -8.03 32.59
N HIS A 394 17.44 -7.98 33.22
CA HIS A 394 17.19 -7.22 34.46
C HIS A 394 17.78 -7.86 35.71
N ALA A 395 18.12 -9.16 35.67
CA ALA A 395 18.92 -9.81 36.70
C ALA A 395 20.41 -9.41 36.66
N HIS A 396 20.86 -8.75 35.58
CA HIS A 396 22.25 -8.36 35.31
C HIS A 396 23.21 -9.57 35.27
N ASP A 397 22.77 -10.68 34.69
CA ASP A 397 23.59 -11.89 34.48
C ASP A 397 23.90 -12.07 32.98
N ALA A 398 25.03 -11.52 32.53
CA ALA A 398 25.39 -11.52 31.10
C ALA A 398 25.52 -12.94 30.51
N ALA A 399 26.06 -13.88 31.29
CA ALA A 399 26.27 -15.27 30.86
C ALA A 399 24.95 -15.98 30.52
N LYS A 400 23.88 -15.67 31.25
CA LYS A 400 22.54 -16.19 30.99
C LYS A 400 21.70 -15.32 30.06
N ALA A 401 21.88 -14.00 30.12
CA ALA A 401 21.11 -13.05 29.33
C ALA A 401 21.44 -13.12 27.83
N LEU A 402 22.73 -13.27 27.46
CA LEU A 402 23.13 -13.26 26.06
C LEU A 402 22.46 -14.39 25.24
N PRO A 403 22.49 -15.67 25.65
CA PRO A 403 21.75 -16.73 24.95
C PRO A 403 20.24 -16.47 24.89
N ALA A 404 19.62 -16.06 26.01
CA ALA A 404 18.18 -15.83 26.09
C ALA A 404 17.71 -14.70 25.17
N VAL A 405 18.46 -13.61 25.07
CA VAL A 405 18.18 -12.48 24.19
C VAL A 405 18.28 -12.88 22.71
N LEU A 406 19.23 -13.76 22.34
CA LEU A 406 19.35 -14.28 20.98
C LEU A 406 18.20 -15.22 20.62
N ASP A 407 17.77 -16.09 21.53
CA ASP A 407 16.58 -16.92 21.33
C ASP A 407 15.32 -16.07 21.13
N ALA A 408 15.18 -15.00 21.92
CA ALA A 408 14.09 -14.04 21.77
C ALA A 408 14.15 -13.27 20.44
N SER A 409 15.35 -12.91 19.95
CA SER A 409 15.49 -12.21 18.67
C SER A 409 15.05 -13.09 17.50
N VAL A 410 15.36 -14.39 17.56
CA VAL A 410 14.89 -15.38 16.57
C VAL A 410 13.37 -15.54 16.62
N ALA A 411 12.79 -15.59 17.82
CA ALA A 411 11.33 -15.63 17.99
C ALA A 411 10.66 -14.38 17.39
N ALA A 412 11.22 -13.19 17.64
CA ALA A 412 10.73 -11.93 17.05
C ALA A 412 10.83 -11.94 15.51
N ARG A 413 11.96 -12.41 14.95
CA ARG A 413 12.17 -12.55 13.50
C ARG A 413 11.10 -13.42 12.84
N ARG A 414 10.77 -14.57 13.45
CA ARG A 414 9.73 -15.50 12.95
C ARG A 414 8.34 -14.86 12.86
N ARG A 415 8.06 -13.87 13.71
CA ARG A 415 6.80 -13.12 13.74
C ARG A 415 6.83 -11.84 12.88
N HIS A 416 7.92 -11.58 12.15
CA HIS A 416 8.16 -10.29 11.46
C HIS A 416 8.17 -9.08 12.40
N ALA A 417 8.47 -9.28 13.68
CA ALA A 417 8.63 -8.23 14.68
C ALA A 417 10.06 -7.65 14.64
N TYR A 418 10.43 -7.07 13.51
CA TYR A 418 11.80 -6.64 13.21
C TYR A 418 12.28 -5.49 14.11
N SER A 419 11.37 -4.65 14.62
CA SER A 419 11.71 -3.60 15.59
C SER A 419 12.16 -4.18 16.93
N GLU A 420 11.46 -5.19 17.44
CA GLU A 420 11.82 -5.88 18.67
C GLU A 420 13.08 -6.74 18.45
N GLN A 421 13.21 -7.41 17.30
CA GLN A 421 14.44 -8.11 16.93
C GLN A 421 15.66 -7.18 16.97
N LEU A 422 15.58 -5.98 16.38
CA LEU A 422 16.68 -5.02 16.38
C LEU A 422 17.10 -4.64 17.82
N ARG A 423 16.15 -4.35 18.71
CA ARG A 423 16.44 -3.99 20.11
C ARG A 423 17.08 -5.16 20.86
N LEU A 424 16.60 -6.39 20.63
CA LEU A 424 17.18 -7.59 21.23
C LEU A 424 18.61 -7.81 20.72
N LEU A 425 18.86 -7.63 19.42
CA LEU A 425 20.21 -7.74 18.87
C LEU A 425 21.16 -6.66 19.41
N GLU A 426 20.69 -5.42 19.61
CA GLU A 426 21.50 -4.38 20.26
C GLU A 426 21.81 -4.73 21.72
N ARG A 427 20.86 -5.29 22.47
CA ARG A 427 21.14 -5.82 23.81
C ARG A 427 22.16 -6.96 23.77
N ALA A 428 22.06 -7.87 22.81
CA ALA A 428 23.05 -8.92 22.63
C ALA A 428 24.45 -8.33 22.34
N MET A 429 24.52 -7.26 21.55
CA MET A 429 25.76 -6.53 21.29
C MET A 429 26.31 -5.83 22.54
N GLU A 430 25.46 -5.24 23.39
CA GLU A 430 25.85 -4.65 24.69
C GLU A 430 26.41 -5.73 25.64
N LEU A 431 25.78 -6.91 25.67
CA LEU A 431 26.17 -8.02 26.53
C LEU A 431 27.40 -8.79 26.02
N TRP A 432 27.79 -8.61 24.75
CA TRP A 432 28.80 -9.43 24.09
C TRP A 432 30.15 -9.40 24.81
N ASP A 433 30.64 -8.22 25.18
CA ASP A 433 31.97 -8.06 25.81
C ASP A 433 31.96 -8.38 27.31
N THR A 434 30.79 -8.38 27.94
CA THR A 434 30.64 -8.71 29.38
C THR A 434 30.36 -10.19 29.62
N SER A 435 30.03 -10.93 28.56
CA SER A 435 29.77 -12.37 28.63
C SER A 435 31.07 -13.19 28.61
N PRO A 436 31.18 -14.26 29.41
CA PRO A 436 32.38 -15.11 29.42
C PRO A 436 32.66 -15.76 28.06
N ASP A 437 33.94 -15.94 27.72
CA ASP A 437 34.37 -16.59 26.46
C ASP A 437 33.81 -18.00 26.29
N SER A 438 33.65 -18.75 27.39
CA SER A 438 33.06 -20.09 27.37
C SER A 438 31.62 -20.07 26.87
N VAL A 439 30.83 -19.06 27.26
CA VAL A 439 29.45 -18.88 26.78
C VAL A 439 29.46 -18.49 25.32
N ARG A 440 30.30 -17.52 24.92
CA ARG A 440 30.40 -17.08 23.52
C ARG A 440 30.81 -18.22 22.59
N ALA A 441 31.71 -19.10 23.03
CA ALA A 441 32.17 -20.25 22.27
C ALA A 441 31.10 -21.34 22.08
N GLU A 442 30.04 -21.37 22.91
CA GLU A 442 28.91 -22.30 22.80
C GLU A 442 27.78 -21.78 21.92
N LEU A 443 27.68 -20.45 21.74
CA LEU A 443 26.66 -19.84 20.89
C LEU A 443 26.83 -20.26 19.43
N ARG A 444 25.72 -20.54 18.77
CA ARG A 444 25.68 -20.90 17.35
C ARG A 444 24.74 -19.95 16.60
N PRO A 445 25.05 -19.58 15.36
CA PRO A 445 24.09 -18.91 14.50
C PRO A 445 22.93 -19.88 14.22
N VAL A 446 21.70 -19.41 14.42
CA VAL A 446 20.51 -20.21 14.12
C VAL A 446 20.33 -20.34 12.60
N ASP A 447 20.60 -19.26 11.89
CA ASP A 447 20.68 -19.19 10.44
C ASP A 447 21.49 -17.94 10.06
N TYR A 448 21.81 -17.76 8.77
CA TYR A 448 22.42 -16.54 8.27
C TYR A 448 21.39 -15.69 7.52
N THR A 449 21.53 -14.36 7.64
CA THR A 449 20.62 -13.42 6.99
C THR A 449 20.99 -13.22 5.53
N GLU A 450 20.01 -13.32 4.64
CA GLU A 450 20.21 -13.21 3.18
C GLU A 450 21.36 -14.12 2.70
N VAL A 451 22.27 -13.59 1.86
CA VAL A 451 23.45 -14.30 1.33
C VAL A 451 24.71 -14.09 2.19
N TYR A 452 24.55 -13.66 3.46
CA TYR A 452 25.69 -13.35 4.32
C TYR A 452 26.63 -14.57 4.47
N PRO A 453 27.96 -14.42 4.26
CA PRO A 453 28.89 -15.56 4.28
C PRO A 453 28.91 -16.28 5.63
N PRO A 454 28.59 -17.59 5.67
CA PRO A 454 28.65 -18.35 6.89
C PRO A 454 30.09 -18.37 7.44
N CYS A 455 30.21 -18.39 8.76
CA CYS A 455 31.48 -18.69 9.39
C CYS A 455 31.71 -20.20 9.21
N GLY A 456 32.57 -20.60 8.27
CA GLY A 456 32.85 -22.02 8.03
C GLY A 456 31.73 -22.80 7.33
N CYS A 457 31.88 -24.12 7.28
CA CYS A 457 31.05 -24.97 6.42
C CYS A 457 29.76 -25.49 7.09
N ASP A 458 29.69 -25.49 8.44
CA ASP A 458 28.55 -26.03 9.19
C ASP A 458 28.13 -25.08 10.34
N PRO A 459 26.98 -24.39 10.21
CA PRO A 459 26.43 -23.49 11.24
C PRO A 459 26.24 -24.16 12.61
N ALA A 460 26.02 -25.47 12.65
CA ALA A 460 25.85 -26.21 13.91
C ALA A 460 27.15 -26.31 14.72
N THR A 461 28.30 -26.20 14.04
CA THR A 461 29.62 -26.38 14.68
C THR A 461 30.39 -25.07 14.85
N THR A 462 30.11 -24.05 14.03
CA THR A 462 30.85 -22.79 14.09
C THR A 462 30.30 -21.84 15.17
N PRO A 463 31.15 -21.32 16.08
CA PRO A 463 30.73 -20.31 17.04
C PRO A 463 30.22 -19.03 16.37
N LEU A 464 29.19 -18.45 16.97
CA LEU A 464 28.64 -17.15 16.58
C LEU A 464 29.71 -16.06 16.75
N ARG A 465 29.85 -15.17 15.75
CA ARG A 465 30.75 -14.01 15.80
C ARG A 465 29.98 -12.72 16.02
N TYR A 466 30.67 -11.70 16.53
CA TYR A 466 30.08 -10.37 16.72
C TYR A 466 29.61 -9.73 15.40
N LEU A 467 30.30 -9.99 14.29
CA LEU A 467 29.89 -9.55 12.96
C LEU A 467 28.57 -10.17 12.50
N ASP A 468 28.27 -11.41 12.90
CA ASP A 468 27.02 -12.09 12.54
C ASP A 468 25.82 -11.39 13.19
N LEU A 469 25.97 -10.96 14.45
CA LEU A 469 24.98 -10.13 15.15
C LEU A 469 24.76 -8.79 14.44
N MET A 470 25.83 -8.14 13.99
CA MET A 470 25.72 -6.88 13.25
C MET A 470 25.03 -7.05 11.90
N ALA A 471 25.27 -8.18 11.21
CA ALA A 471 24.62 -8.49 9.94
C ALA A 471 23.11 -8.66 10.15
N GLU A 472 22.69 -9.44 11.15
CA GLU A 472 21.27 -9.58 11.49
C GLU A 472 20.64 -8.25 11.90
N ALA A 473 21.34 -7.44 12.70
CA ALA A 473 20.82 -6.16 13.17
C ALA A 473 20.70 -5.13 12.04
N ALA A 474 21.62 -5.14 11.07
CA ALA A 474 21.53 -4.30 9.88
C ALA A 474 20.28 -4.63 9.04
N VAL A 475 19.98 -5.93 8.85
CA VAL A 475 18.78 -6.36 8.11
C VAL A 475 17.50 -6.05 8.89
N ALA A 476 17.44 -6.37 10.19
CA ALA A 476 16.28 -6.05 11.03
C ALA A 476 16.01 -4.54 11.03
N GLY A 477 17.05 -3.71 11.11
CA GLY A 477 16.94 -2.25 11.04
C GLY A 477 16.44 -1.74 9.68
N ARG A 478 16.82 -2.37 8.57
CA ARG A 478 16.26 -2.04 7.25
C ARG A 478 14.78 -2.39 7.17
N PHE A 479 14.41 -3.62 7.55
CA PHE A 479 13.04 -4.12 7.46
C PHE A 479 12.06 -3.38 8.38
N CYS A 480 12.50 -2.93 9.56
CA CYS A 480 11.64 -2.14 10.44
C CYS A 480 11.65 -0.62 10.15
N GLY A 481 12.38 -0.17 9.13
CA GLY A 481 12.45 1.25 8.74
C GLY A 481 13.42 2.11 9.56
N GLU A 482 14.14 1.54 10.53
CA GLU A 482 15.19 2.19 11.34
C GLU A 482 16.52 2.33 10.55
N ARG A 483 16.42 2.89 9.34
CA ARG A 483 17.49 2.93 8.32
C ARG A 483 18.75 3.64 8.80
N GLU A 484 18.62 4.70 9.60
CA GLU A 484 19.76 5.41 10.17
C GLU A 484 20.53 4.58 11.21
N ARG A 485 19.83 3.75 11.99
CA ARG A 485 20.44 2.85 12.96
C ARG A 485 21.14 1.70 12.23
N ALA A 486 20.48 1.09 11.25
CA ALA A 486 21.07 0.08 10.38
C ALA A 486 22.35 0.60 9.68
N LEU A 487 22.35 1.86 9.23
CA LEU A 487 23.51 2.49 8.60
C LEU A 487 24.67 2.68 9.59
N LYS A 488 24.40 3.02 10.85
CA LYS A 488 25.44 3.09 11.91
C LYS A 488 26.03 1.73 12.22
N ILE A 489 25.20 0.68 12.33
CA ILE A 489 25.64 -0.70 12.55
C ILE A 489 26.52 -1.16 11.39
N THR A 490 26.07 -0.97 10.16
CA THR A 490 26.81 -1.32 8.94
C THR A 490 28.17 -0.62 8.87
N LYS A 491 28.23 0.68 9.22
CA LYS A 491 29.50 1.44 9.30
C LYS A 491 30.46 0.87 10.34
N ARG A 492 29.94 0.48 11.51
CA ARG A 492 30.74 -0.13 12.58
C ARG A 492 31.29 -1.50 12.13
N ALA A 493 30.48 -2.32 11.47
CA ALA A 493 30.90 -3.62 10.94
C ALA A 493 32.01 -3.49 9.90
N LEU A 494 31.86 -2.55 8.95
CA LEU A 494 32.88 -2.28 7.94
C LEU A 494 34.22 -1.85 8.56
N HIS A 495 34.20 -1.04 9.63
CA HIS A 495 35.42 -0.65 10.33
C HIS A 495 36.11 -1.84 11.03
N LEU A 496 35.35 -2.77 11.62
CA LEU A 496 35.92 -4.00 12.19
C LEU A 496 36.55 -4.90 11.12
N LEU A 497 35.98 -4.90 9.91
CA LEU A 497 36.49 -5.64 8.77
C LEU A 497 37.70 -4.97 8.09
N GLU A 498 38.08 -3.75 8.45
CA GLU A 498 39.35 -3.16 7.95
C GLU A 498 40.56 -3.91 8.51
N ASP A 499 40.43 -4.49 9.71
CA ASP A 499 41.46 -5.26 10.39
C ASP A 499 41.36 -6.78 10.11
N GLU A 500 40.30 -7.25 9.45
CA GLU A 500 40.07 -8.66 9.09
C GLU A 500 40.17 -8.86 7.56
N ASP A 501 41.00 -9.81 7.10
CA ASP A 501 41.09 -10.17 5.67
C ASP A 501 39.90 -11.04 5.21
N ASP A 502 38.67 -10.49 5.28
CA ASP A 502 37.43 -11.15 4.85
C ASP A 502 36.66 -10.31 3.80
N PRO A 503 37.06 -10.38 2.52
CA PRO A 503 36.49 -9.55 1.46
C PRO A 503 35.02 -9.89 1.16
N LEU A 504 34.56 -11.10 1.42
CA LEU A 504 33.16 -11.50 1.16
C LEU A 504 32.20 -10.85 2.15
N ARG A 505 32.53 -10.85 3.46
CA ARG A 505 31.70 -10.14 4.45
C ARG A 505 31.73 -8.64 4.24
N ALA A 506 32.90 -8.08 3.92
CA ALA A 506 33.04 -6.67 3.60
C ALA A 506 32.14 -6.29 2.40
N ALA A 507 32.20 -7.06 1.31
CA ALA A 507 31.35 -6.85 0.14
C ALA A 507 29.85 -6.91 0.49
N TRP A 508 29.43 -7.87 1.31
CA TRP A 508 28.04 -7.96 1.76
C TRP A 508 27.58 -6.72 2.54
N PHE A 509 28.39 -6.23 3.50
CA PHE A 509 28.05 -5.01 4.24
C PHE A 509 28.06 -3.76 3.33
N TRP A 510 28.90 -3.72 2.29
CA TRP A 510 28.85 -2.66 1.28
C TRP A 510 27.55 -2.69 0.46
N ILE A 511 27.01 -3.87 0.12
CA ILE A 511 25.66 -3.98 -0.48
C ILE A 511 24.59 -3.41 0.47
N GLN A 512 24.60 -3.82 1.74
CA GLN A 512 23.62 -3.32 2.72
C GLN A 512 23.72 -1.79 2.86
N ARG A 513 24.94 -1.26 2.87
CA ARG A 513 25.17 0.18 2.90
C ARG A 513 24.63 0.89 1.65
N SER A 514 24.82 0.31 0.46
CA SER A 514 24.27 0.83 -0.80
C SER A 514 22.75 0.99 -0.70
N ARG A 515 22.05 -0.09 -0.34
CA ARG A 515 20.58 -0.10 -0.16
C ARG A 515 20.13 0.95 0.87
N LEU A 516 20.86 1.09 1.97
CA LEU A 516 20.54 2.07 3.02
C LEU A 516 20.76 3.52 2.57
N ILE A 517 21.79 3.80 1.77
CA ILE A 517 22.06 5.14 1.21
C ILE A 517 20.94 5.57 0.26
N GLU A 518 20.49 4.66 -0.60
CA GLU A 518 19.33 4.87 -1.47
C GLU A 518 18.06 5.12 -0.63
N ALA A 519 17.79 4.26 0.36
CA ALA A 519 16.57 4.30 1.16
C ALA A 519 16.44 5.54 2.08
N VAL A 520 17.54 6.24 2.37
CA VAL A 520 17.57 7.52 3.10
C VAL A 520 17.80 8.73 2.18
N ALA A 521 17.72 8.52 0.86
CA ALA A 521 17.88 9.55 -0.17
C ALA A 521 19.19 10.36 -0.07
N ARG A 522 20.30 9.71 0.31
CA ARG A 522 21.65 10.32 0.42
C ARG A 522 22.53 10.12 -0.82
N GLY A 523 22.08 9.32 -1.78
CA GLY A 523 22.76 9.04 -3.03
C GLY A 523 22.15 7.83 -3.74
N ASP A 524 22.72 7.50 -4.88
CA ASP A 524 22.31 6.39 -5.78
C ASP A 524 22.90 5.03 -5.39
N GLY A 525 23.69 4.95 -4.31
CA GLY A 525 24.31 3.71 -3.84
C GLY A 525 25.44 3.15 -4.71
N TRP A 526 25.85 3.81 -5.80
CA TRP A 526 26.84 3.26 -6.74
C TRP A 526 28.24 3.13 -6.13
N LYS A 527 28.69 4.14 -5.37
CA LYS A 527 30.02 4.13 -4.76
C LYS A 527 30.20 2.90 -3.87
N GLU A 528 29.19 2.59 -3.08
CA GLU A 528 29.12 1.41 -2.24
C GLU A 528 29.14 0.11 -3.08
N LEU A 529 28.31 0.00 -4.13
CA LEU A 529 28.29 -1.18 -5.01
C LEU A 529 29.61 -1.40 -5.75
N ALA A 530 30.23 -0.35 -6.27
CA ALA A 530 31.52 -0.42 -6.94
C ALA A 530 32.62 -0.91 -5.99
N THR A 531 32.56 -0.51 -4.72
CA THR A 531 33.48 -1.00 -3.68
C THR A 531 33.26 -2.50 -3.43
N ALA A 532 32.00 -2.95 -3.31
CA ALA A 532 31.68 -4.37 -3.17
C ALA A 532 32.15 -5.19 -4.38
N GLN A 533 31.99 -4.67 -5.60
CA GLN A 533 32.44 -5.31 -6.84
C GLN A 533 33.96 -5.45 -6.91
N GLU A 534 34.70 -4.46 -6.42
CA GLU A 534 36.16 -4.54 -6.35
C GLU A 534 36.61 -5.63 -5.36
N LEU A 535 35.98 -5.69 -4.19
CA LEU A 535 36.34 -6.65 -3.14
C LEU A 535 36.16 -8.12 -3.56
N VAL A 536 35.14 -8.41 -4.37
CA VAL A 536 34.89 -9.79 -4.85
C VAL A 536 35.70 -10.14 -6.11
N ARG A 537 36.41 -9.19 -6.71
CA ARG A 537 37.14 -9.40 -7.96
C ARG A 537 38.26 -10.42 -7.76
N GLY A 538 38.30 -11.43 -8.63
CA GLY A 538 39.33 -12.48 -8.60
C GLY A 538 39.12 -13.55 -7.53
N LEU A 539 38.07 -13.46 -6.71
CA LEU A 539 37.68 -14.52 -5.79
C LEU A 539 36.91 -15.65 -6.51
N PRO A 540 36.92 -16.88 -5.97
CA PRO A 540 36.05 -17.95 -6.45
C PRO A 540 34.56 -17.54 -6.45
N PRO A 541 33.74 -18.08 -7.36
CA PRO A 541 32.29 -17.87 -7.34
C PRO A 541 31.68 -18.23 -5.98
N SER A 542 30.86 -17.33 -5.43
CA SER A 542 30.12 -17.49 -4.19
C SER A 542 28.75 -16.81 -4.31
N GLU A 543 27.82 -17.10 -3.40
CA GLU A 543 26.51 -16.43 -3.39
C GLU A 543 26.62 -14.92 -3.24
N VAL A 544 27.52 -14.42 -2.38
CA VAL A 544 27.78 -12.96 -2.27
C VAL A 544 28.29 -12.41 -3.59
N HIS A 545 29.18 -13.11 -4.28
CA HIS A 545 29.69 -12.64 -5.57
C HIS A 545 28.55 -12.54 -6.60
N ALA A 546 27.69 -13.56 -6.68
CA ALA A 546 26.52 -13.53 -7.53
C ALA A 546 25.56 -12.37 -7.17
N ASP A 547 25.34 -12.12 -5.87
CA ASP A 547 24.48 -11.04 -5.39
C ASP A 547 25.04 -9.65 -5.71
N VAL A 548 26.36 -9.43 -5.52
CA VAL A 548 27.05 -8.20 -5.92
C VAL A 548 26.83 -7.94 -7.41
N LEU A 549 27.05 -8.94 -8.27
CA LEU A 549 26.90 -8.79 -9.71
C LEU A 549 25.44 -8.53 -10.10
N ALA A 550 24.48 -9.18 -9.46
CA ALA A 550 23.05 -8.95 -9.71
C ALA A 550 22.63 -7.52 -9.34
N HIS A 551 23.12 -6.98 -8.21
CA HIS A 551 22.86 -5.60 -7.80
C HIS A 551 23.52 -4.59 -8.74
N VAL A 552 24.77 -4.82 -9.13
CA VAL A 552 25.48 -3.98 -10.11
C VAL A 552 24.77 -3.98 -11.45
N ALA A 553 24.31 -5.14 -11.93
CA ALA A 553 23.55 -5.24 -13.17
C ALA A 553 22.21 -4.48 -13.08
N ASN A 554 21.46 -4.65 -12.00
CA ASN A 554 20.18 -3.94 -11.79
C ASN A 554 20.37 -2.43 -11.69
N TRP A 555 21.39 -1.98 -10.94
CA TRP A 555 21.75 -0.56 -10.86
C TRP A 555 22.13 -0.02 -12.24
N SER A 556 22.97 -0.75 -12.98
CA SER A 556 23.45 -0.33 -14.30
C SER A 556 22.32 -0.25 -15.32
N MET A 557 21.39 -1.21 -15.33
CA MET A 557 20.18 -1.16 -16.18
C MET A 557 19.39 0.15 -15.97
N MET A 558 19.23 0.58 -14.72
CA MET A 558 18.44 1.79 -14.43
C MET A 558 19.19 3.11 -14.67
N HIS A 559 20.51 3.15 -14.44
CA HIS A 559 21.29 4.40 -14.45
C HIS A 559 22.18 4.58 -15.67
N ARG A 560 22.75 3.49 -16.17
CA ARG A 560 23.72 3.46 -17.28
C ARG A 560 23.48 2.22 -18.17
N PRO A 561 22.28 2.11 -18.77
CA PRO A 561 21.98 0.97 -19.65
C PRO A 561 22.95 0.95 -20.84
N GLY A 562 23.35 -0.25 -21.26
CA GLY A 562 24.36 -0.44 -22.30
C GLY A 562 25.07 -1.81 -22.26
N PRO A 563 26.09 -2.00 -23.12
CA PRO A 563 26.80 -3.27 -23.27
C PRO A 563 27.46 -3.77 -21.97
N GLU A 564 27.99 -2.86 -21.15
CA GLU A 564 28.60 -3.20 -19.86
C GLU A 564 27.56 -3.71 -18.85
N ALA A 565 26.34 -3.15 -18.88
CA ALA A 565 25.23 -3.61 -18.04
C ALA A 565 24.78 -5.01 -18.46
N LEU A 566 24.71 -5.27 -19.78
CA LEU A 566 24.38 -6.59 -20.33
C LEU A 566 25.40 -7.65 -19.89
N GLN A 567 26.70 -7.37 -20.04
CA GLN A 567 27.76 -8.27 -19.59
C GLN A 567 27.77 -8.47 -18.06
N ALA A 568 27.37 -7.46 -17.28
CA ALA A 568 27.21 -7.62 -15.84
C ALA A 568 26.05 -8.57 -15.51
N ALA A 569 24.91 -8.45 -16.22
CA ALA A 569 23.75 -9.32 -16.03
C ALA A 569 24.04 -10.77 -16.44
N GLU A 570 24.69 -10.99 -17.58
CA GLU A 570 25.11 -12.34 -18.04
C GLU A 570 26.01 -13.03 -17.01
N ARG A 571 27.02 -12.31 -16.50
CA ARG A 571 27.91 -12.83 -15.45
C ARG A 571 27.17 -13.10 -14.14
N ALA A 572 26.21 -12.25 -13.77
CA ALA A 572 25.39 -12.48 -12.58
C ALA A 572 24.59 -13.79 -12.69
N VAL A 573 23.98 -14.06 -13.85
CA VAL A 573 23.26 -15.31 -14.12
C VAL A 573 24.21 -16.51 -14.08
N GLU A 574 25.37 -16.41 -14.73
CA GLU A 574 26.38 -17.48 -14.74
C GLU A 574 26.84 -17.83 -13.32
N TYR A 575 27.22 -16.82 -12.52
CA TYR A 575 27.70 -17.03 -11.16
C TYR A 575 26.61 -17.61 -10.26
N ALA A 576 25.38 -17.09 -10.35
CA ALA A 576 24.25 -17.62 -9.58
C ALA A 576 23.99 -19.10 -9.89
N ARG A 577 24.09 -19.50 -11.16
CA ARG A 577 23.97 -20.92 -11.57
C ARG A 577 25.10 -21.78 -11.02
N MET A 578 26.35 -21.32 -11.10
CA MET A 578 27.52 -22.05 -10.60
C MET A 578 27.41 -22.40 -9.12
N VAL A 579 26.82 -21.50 -8.31
CA VAL A 579 26.68 -21.68 -6.86
C VAL A 579 25.30 -22.20 -6.44
N GLY A 580 24.38 -22.40 -7.38
CA GLY A 580 23.03 -22.90 -7.11
C GLY A 580 22.08 -21.89 -6.45
N ALA A 581 22.38 -20.59 -6.51
CA ALA A 581 21.59 -19.52 -5.92
C ALA A 581 20.37 -19.14 -6.79
N ARG A 582 19.32 -19.96 -6.74
CA ARG A 582 18.14 -19.87 -7.62
C ARG A 582 17.44 -18.52 -7.63
N ASP A 583 17.33 -17.85 -6.49
CA ASP A 583 16.64 -16.55 -6.42
C ASP A 583 17.44 -15.44 -7.07
N ILE A 584 18.75 -15.42 -6.81
CA ILE A 584 19.68 -14.49 -7.44
C ILE A 584 19.68 -14.73 -8.95
N GLU A 585 19.65 -15.99 -9.38
CA GLU A 585 19.55 -16.37 -10.78
C GLU A 585 18.30 -15.78 -11.43
N LEU A 586 17.11 -16.07 -10.88
CA LEU A 586 15.85 -15.53 -11.45
C LEU A 586 15.84 -13.99 -11.45
N ASN A 587 16.33 -13.37 -10.38
CA ASN A 587 16.42 -11.93 -10.26
C ASN A 587 17.35 -11.30 -11.31
N ALA A 588 18.49 -11.94 -11.58
CA ALA A 588 19.45 -11.54 -12.61
C ALA A 588 18.93 -11.81 -14.02
N ARG A 589 18.23 -12.93 -14.25
CA ARG A 589 17.58 -13.26 -15.54
C ARG A 589 16.52 -12.22 -15.92
N LEU A 590 15.74 -11.71 -14.97
CA LEU A 590 14.81 -10.59 -15.24
C LEU A 590 15.54 -9.34 -15.77
N THR A 591 16.65 -8.97 -15.12
CA THR A 591 17.48 -7.83 -15.54
C THR A 591 18.11 -8.08 -16.91
N LEU A 592 18.61 -9.29 -17.16
CA LEU A 592 19.17 -9.70 -18.44
C LEU A 592 18.13 -9.62 -19.56
N GLY A 593 16.93 -10.18 -19.34
CA GLY A 593 15.84 -10.13 -20.30
C GLY A 593 15.43 -8.70 -20.67
N GLY A 594 15.36 -7.79 -19.69
CA GLY A 594 15.11 -6.37 -19.94
C GLY A 594 16.19 -5.70 -20.78
N LEU A 595 17.47 -5.95 -20.45
CA LEU A 595 18.62 -5.43 -21.21
C LEU A 595 18.69 -6.00 -22.64
N LEU A 596 18.28 -7.26 -22.85
CA LEU A 596 18.15 -7.84 -24.20
C LEU A 596 17.13 -7.08 -25.03
N VAL A 597 15.94 -6.80 -24.48
CA VAL A 597 14.92 -5.98 -25.17
C VAL A 597 15.46 -4.59 -25.50
N GLU A 598 16.11 -3.93 -24.54
CA GLU A 598 16.69 -2.59 -24.73
C GLU A 598 17.82 -2.54 -25.76
N SER A 599 18.59 -3.63 -25.88
CA SER A 599 19.65 -3.77 -26.88
C SER A 599 19.14 -4.14 -28.29
N GLY A 600 17.87 -4.54 -28.39
CA GLY A 600 17.20 -4.86 -29.66
C GLY A 600 16.94 -6.34 -29.91
N ASP A 601 17.33 -7.25 -29.02
CA ASP A 601 16.98 -8.67 -29.07
C ASP A 601 15.66 -8.92 -28.34
N ILE A 602 14.58 -8.41 -28.96
CA ILE A 602 13.26 -8.26 -28.34
C ILE A 602 12.65 -9.61 -27.96
N GLU A 603 12.58 -10.54 -28.91
CA GLU A 603 11.87 -11.81 -28.70
C GLU A 603 12.62 -12.71 -27.69
N ALA A 604 13.95 -12.74 -27.73
CA ALA A 604 14.73 -13.47 -26.73
C ALA A 604 14.58 -12.85 -25.34
N GLY A 605 14.64 -11.52 -25.24
CA GLY A 605 14.46 -10.81 -23.98
C GLY A 605 13.06 -11.02 -23.37
N LEU A 606 12.00 -10.90 -24.16
CA LEU A 606 10.63 -11.14 -23.69
C LEU A 606 10.42 -12.60 -23.27
N ALA A 607 10.93 -13.57 -24.03
CA ALA A 607 10.83 -14.98 -23.70
C ALA A 607 11.51 -15.29 -22.35
N GLU A 608 12.68 -14.71 -22.11
CA GLU A 608 13.42 -14.86 -20.85
C GLU A 608 12.62 -14.30 -19.66
N VAL A 609 12.06 -13.10 -19.78
CA VAL A 609 11.25 -12.48 -18.71
C VAL A 609 9.96 -13.27 -18.46
N HIS A 610 9.30 -13.78 -19.49
CA HIS A 610 8.12 -14.64 -19.37
C HIS A 610 8.43 -15.95 -18.64
N GLU A 611 9.53 -16.62 -18.99
CA GLU A 611 9.93 -17.86 -18.32
C GLU A 611 10.19 -17.62 -16.83
N VAL A 612 10.86 -16.51 -16.49
CA VAL A 612 11.10 -16.15 -15.09
C VAL A 612 9.79 -15.84 -14.35
N LYS A 613 8.83 -15.13 -14.98
CA LYS A 613 7.49 -14.87 -14.40
C LYS A 613 6.82 -16.19 -13.99
N GLU A 614 6.73 -17.14 -14.91
CA GLU A 614 6.05 -18.42 -14.67
C GLU A 614 6.79 -19.22 -13.59
N ARG A 615 8.12 -19.33 -13.70
CA ARG A 615 8.92 -20.10 -12.75
C ARG A 615 8.89 -19.52 -11.34
N ALA A 616 8.95 -18.20 -11.22
CA ALA A 616 8.85 -17.50 -9.94
C ALA A 616 7.45 -17.70 -9.31
N GLY A 617 6.40 -17.75 -10.14
CA GLY A 617 5.04 -18.07 -9.72
C GLY A 617 4.91 -19.49 -9.17
N GLU A 618 5.50 -20.48 -9.83
CA GLU A 618 5.49 -21.89 -9.39
C GLU A 618 6.15 -22.12 -8.02
N ILE A 619 7.26 -21.41 -7.76
CA ILE A 619 8.03 -21.58 -6.51
C ILE A 619 7.62 -20.59 -5.41
N GLY A 620 6.68 -19.68 -5.68
CA GLY A 620 6.20 -18.68 -4.72
C GLY A 620 7.22 -17.58 -4.39
N ALA A 621 8.11 -17.21 -5.32
CA ALA A 621 9.12 -16.18 -5.11
C ALA A 621 8.53 -14.76 -5.25
N ALA A 622 7.75 -14.33 -4.24
CA ALA A 622 6.92 -13.12 -4.28
C ALA A 622 7.64 -11.86 -4.80
N TYR A 623 8.88 -11.60 -4.35
CA TYR A 623 9.69 -10.47 -4.83
C TYR A 623 9.96 -10.51 -6.34
N VAL A 624 10.39 -11.67 -6.85
CA VAL A 624 10.70 -11.85 -8.27
C VAL A 624 9.42 -11.79 -9.11
N VAL A 625 8.33 -12.39 -8.62
CA VAL A 625 7.01 -12.30 -9.28
C VAL A 625 6.55 -10.85 -9.38
N GLY A 626 6.68 -10.07 -8.30
CA GLY A 626 6.36 -8.65 -8.29
C GLY A 626 7.19 -7.87 -9.31
N ARG A 627 8.51 -8.07 -9.34
CA ARG A 627 9.39 -7.45 -10.35
C ARG A 627 9.01 -7.84 -11.77
N ALA A 628 8.66 -9.10 -12.03
CA ALA A 628 8.27 -9.56 -13.36
C ALA A 628 7.00 -8.86 -13.87
N HIS A 629 5.98 -8.69 -13.01
CA HIS A 629 4.73 -8.01 -13.36
C HIS A 629 4.88 -6.48 -13.51
N VAL A 630 5.96 -5.89 -12.97
CA VAL A 630 6.31 -4.49 -13.22
C VAL A 630 7.13 -4.37 -14.50
N ASN A 631 8.17 -5.18 -14.68
CA ASN A 631 9.14 -4.98 -15.75
C ASN A 631 8.64 -5.49 -17.11
N LEU A 632 8.01 -6.67 -17.18
CA LEU A 632 7.55 -7.25 -18.45
C LEU A 632 6.59 -6.30 -19.21
N PRO A 633 5.52 -5.78 -18.57
CA PRO A 633 4.62 -4.86 -19.26
C PRO A 633 5.30 -3.52 -19.60
N SER A 634 6.24 -3.07 -18.77
CA SER A 634 7.04 -1.87 -19.03
C SER A 634 7.93 -2.03 -20.28
N HIS A 635 8.51 -3.21 -20.51
CA HIS A 635 9.25 -3.51 -21.73
C HIS A 635 8.33 -3.62 -22.95
N LEU A 636 7.17 -4.27 -22.83
CA LEU A 636 6.14 -4.33 -23.89
C LEU A 636 5.67 -2.93 -24.30
N GLU A 637 5.41 -2.05 -23.33
CA GLU A 637 5.06 -0.65 -23.57
C GLU A 637 6.18 0.08 -24.32
N GLY A 638 7.43 -0.10 -23.88
CA GLY A 638 8.61 0.55 -24.48
C GLY A 638 8.86 0.19 -25.95
N ILE A 639 8.38 -0.97 -26.41
CA ILE A 639 8.46 -1.43 -27.79
C ILE A 639 7.16 -1.24 -28.60
N GLY A 640 6.13 -0.62 -28.00
CA GLY A 640 4.87 -0.29 -28.66
C GLY A 640 3.79 -1.37 -28.60
N ARG A 641 3.97 -2.43 -27.80
CA ARG A 641 3.00 -3.53 -27.61
C ARG A 641 2.10 -3.28 -26.39
N SER A 642 1.45 -2.13 -26.34
CA SER A 642 0.66 -1.68 -25.19
C SER A 642 -0.54 -2.57 -24.89
N GLN A 643 -1.19 -3.15 -25.91
CA GLN A 643 -2.33 -4.05 -25.71
C GLN A 643 -1.93 -5.37 -25.04
N ASP A 644 -0.72 -5.88 -25.33
CA ASP A 644 -0.20 -7.11 -24.72
C ASP A 644 0.17 -6.91 -23.24
N ALA A 645 0.49 -5.68 -22.84
CA ALA A 645 0.84 -5.32 -21.47
C ALA A 645 -0.37 -5.37 -20.51
N VAL A 646 -1.56 -4.97 -20.98
CA VAL A 646 -2.78 -4.84 -20.16
C VAL A 646 -3.15 -6.12 -19.39
N PRO A 647 -3.32 -7.31 -20.00
CA PRO A 647 -3.73 -8.50 -19.26
C PRO A 647 -2.71 -8.93 -18.19
N ILE A 648 -1.41 -8.71 -18.43
CA ILE A 648 -0.36 -9.01 -17.46
C ILE A 648 -0.44 -8.07 -16.27
N LEU A 649 -0.79 -6.80 -16.50
CA LEU A 649 -0.94 -5.81 -15.44
C LEU A 649 -2.21 -6.06 -14.61
N GLU A 650 -3.31 -6.45 -15.25
CA GLU A 650 -4.54 -6.86 -14.54
C GLU A 650 -4.30 -8.10 -13.65
N GLU A 651 -3.59 -9.12 -14.17
CA GLU A 651 -3.11 -10.26 -13.38
C GLU A 651 -2.21 -9.80 -12.22
N GLY A 652 -1.29 -8.88 -12.49
CA GLY A 652 -0.34 -8.34 -11.52
C GLY A 652 -0.99 -7.60 -10.36
N VAL A 653 -2.10 -6.88 -10.59
CA VAL A 653 -2.87 -6.21 -9.54
C VAL A 653 -3.46 -7.23 -8.57
N GLU A 654 -4.11 -8.28 -9.09
CA GLU A 654 -4.72 -9.32 -8.27
C GLU A 654 -3.66 -10.12 -7.50
N LEU A 655 -2.52 -10.36 -8.13
CA LEU A 655 -1.38 -11.03 -7.51
C LEU A 655 -0.75 -10.18 -6.40
N ALA A 656 -0.46 -8.91 -6.66
CA ALA A 656 0.10 -8.00 -5.67
C ALA A 656 -0.84 -7.87 -4.46
N ARG A 657 -2.15 -7.81 -4.70
CA ARG A 657 -3.15 -7.86 -3.64
C ARG A 657 -3.09 -9.16 -2.87
N LYS A 658 -3.04 -10.31 -3.54
CA LYS A 658 -2.97 -11.63 -2.89
C LYS A 658 -1.78 -11.74 -1.95
N PHE A 659 -0.62 -11.20 -2.35
CA PHE A 659 0.61 -11.22 -1.55
C PHE A 659 0.82 -9.99 -0.66
N GLY A 660 -0.15 -9.06 -0.60
CA GLY A 660 -0.06 -7.84 0.22
C GLY A 660 1.07 -6.87 -0.16
N LEU A 661 1.49 -6.86 -1.43
CA LEU A 661 2.62 -6.08 -1.94
C LEU A 661 2.17 -4.68 -2.41
N LEU A 662 1.93 -3.75 -1.48
CA LEU A 662 1.32 -2.45 -1.79
C LEU A 662 2.11 -1.59 -2.79
N ASP A 663 3.43 -1.48 -2.63
CA ASP A 663 4.24 -0.65 -3.54
C ASP A 663 4.38 -1.32 -4.91
N THR A 664 4.42 -2.65 -4.98
CA THR A 664 4.32 -3.38 -6.25
C THR A 664 2.96 -3.14 -6.90
N GLU A 665 1.85 -3.20 -6.15
CA GLU A 665 0.52 -2.88 -6.66
C GLU A 665 0.49 -1.45 -7.23
N ALA A 666 1.11 -0.48 -6.54
CA ALA A 666 1.21 0.90 -7.00
C ALA A 666 1.95 1.04 -8.34
N TRP A 667 3.07 0.32 -8.51
CA TRP A 667 3.82 0.26 -9.76
C TRP A 667 3.02 -0.37 -10.89
N VAL A 668 2.35 -1.50 -10.63
CA VAL A 668 1.52 -2.19 -11.62
C VAL A 668 0.37 -1.29 -12.08
N TRP A 669 -0.31 -0.60 -11.16
CA TRP A 669 -1.33 0.40 -11.52
C TRP A 669 -0.77 1.55 -12.36
N GLY A 670 0.43 2.02 -12.04
CA GLY A 670 1.12 3.05 -12.82
C GLY A 670 1.37 2.60 -14.27
N ASN A 671 1.94 1.40 -14.44
CA ASN A 671 2.21 0.86 -15.78
C ASN A 671 0.91 0.60 -16.55
N LEU A 672 -0.17 0.18 -15.86
CA LEU A 672 -1.48 0.04 -16.48
C LEU A 672 -2.03 1.37 -16.96
N ALA A 673 -1.88 2.43 -16.16
CA ALA A 673 -2.25 3.77 -16.59
C ALA A 673 -1.43 4.25 -17.80
N GLU A 674 -0.14 3.95 -17.87
CA GLU A 674 0.72 4.27 -19.02
C GLU A 674 0.24 3.54 -20.29
N SER A 675 0.06 2.22 -20.26
CA SER A 675 -0.40 1.47 -21.43
C SER A 675 -1.82 1.83 -21.86
N LEU A 676 -2.74 2.09 -20.92
CA LEU A 676 -4.08 2.57 -21.24
C LEU A 676 -4.06 3.98 -21.87
N PHE A 677 -3.15 4.86 -21.43
CA PHE A 677 -2.96 6.17 -22.05
C PHE A 677 -2.54 6.03 -23.51
N SER A 678 -1.56 5.17 -23.76
CA SER A 678 -1.03 4.85 -25.09
C SER A 678 -2.11 4.30 -26.05
N LEU A 679 -2.99 3.43 -25.54
CA LEU A 679 -4.13 2.84 -26.28
C LEU A 679 -5.29 3.82 -26.50
N GLY A 680 -5.24 5.04 -25.96
CA GLY A 680 -6.35 6.00 -26.03
C GLY A 680 -7.49 5.73 -25.04
N ARG A 681 -7.31 4.86 -24.05
CA ARG A 681 -8.30 4.57 -23.01
C ARG A 681 -8.13 5.51 -21.81
N TRP A 682 -8.21 6.82 -22.06
CA TRP A 682 -7.77 7.85 -21.09
C TRP A 682 -8.58 7.93 -19.79
N ASP A 683 -9.88 7.62 -19.83
CA ASP A 683 -10.69 7.58 -18.60
C ASP A 683 -10.28 6.40 -17.70
N GLU A 684 -10.00 5.24 -18.31
CA GLU A 684 -9.49 4.07 -17.60
C GLU A 684 -8.06 4.30 -17.10
N ALA A 685 -7.22 4.98 -17.88
CA ALA A 685 -5.89 5.41 -17.45
C ALA A 685 -5.96 6.33 -16.22
N GLY A 686 -6.90 7.28 -16.20
CA GLY A 686 -7.15 8.14 -15.04
C GLY A 686 -7.61 7.34 -13.81
N ALA A 687 -8.48 6.35 -13.99
CA ALA A 687 -8.94 5.47 -12.91
C ALA A 687 -7.81 4.57 -12.37
N ALA A 688 -6.98 4.00 -13.24
CA ALA A 688 -5.79 3.24 -12.87
C ALA A 688 -4.80 4.11 -12.08
N GLY A 689 -4.57 5.36 -12.53
CA GLY A 689 -3.80 6.35 -11.77
C GLY A 689 -4.37 6.59 -10.37
N PHE A 690 -5.68 6.81 -10.24
CA PHE A 690 -6.33 6.96 -8.94
C PHE A 690 -6.18 5.72 -8.03
N ASN A 691 -6.21 4.51 -8.60
CA ASN A 691 -5.98 3.29 -7.84
C ASN A 691 -4.54 3.16 -7.33
N SER A 692 -3.55 3.53 -8.16
CA SER A 692 -2.14 3.64 -7.73
C SER A 692 -1.99 4.59 -6.55
N ASP A 693 -2.72 5.71 -6.57
CA ASP A 693 -2.77 6.72 -5.50
C ASP A 693 -3.23 6.16 -4.15
N ARG A 694 -4.18 5.24 -4.20
CA ARG A 694 -4.78 4.62 -3.02
C ARG A 694 -3.80 3.70 -2.28
N VAL A 695 -2.85 3.09 -3.00
CA VAL A 695 -1.94 2.06 -2.47
C VAL A 695 -0.49 2.53 -2.32
N GLY A 696 -0.03 3.49 -3.14
CA GLY A 696 1.37 3.93 -3.18
C GLY A 696 1.84 4.68 -1.94
N GLN A 697 2.79 4.10 -1.21
CA GLN A 697 3.36 4.70 -0.01
C GLN A 697 4.74 5.32 -0.27
N SER A 698 5.53 4.71 -1.15
CA SER A 698 6.87 5.18 -1.50
C SER A 698 6.88 6.34 -2.49
N ALA A 699 7.98 7.11 -2.48
CA ALA A 699 8.13 8.30 -3.29
C ALA A 699 8.20 8.02 -4.80
N LYS A 700 8.88 6.95 -5.23
CA LYS A 700 9.06 6.61 -6.66
C LYS A 700 7.74 6.25 -7.37
N PRO A 701 6.89 5.32 -6.87
CA PRO A 701 5.58 5.06 -7.48
C PRO A 701 4.70 6.32 -7.56
N ARG A 702 4.72 7.17 -6.52
CA ARG A 702 3.99 8.44 -6.52
C ARG A 702 4.48 9.37 -7.61
N GLY A 703 5.80 9.56 -7.72
CA GLY A 703 6.42 10.34 -8.79
C GLY A 703 6.00 9.85 -10.17
N PHE A 704 6.08 8.53 -10.42
CA PHE A 704 5.72 7.93 -11.70
C PHE A 704 4.26 8.18 -12.07
N ARG A 705 3.34 7.95 -11.13
CA ARG A 705 1.91 8.22 -11.33
C ARG A 705 1.62 9.72 -11.54
N THR A 706 2.26 10.62 -10.79
CA THR A 706 2.09 12.08 -10.99
C THR A 706 2.55 12.53 -12.38
N THR A 707 3.61 11.93 -12.92
CA THR A 707 4.05 12.13 -14.32
C THR A 707 2.94 11.75 -15.30
N LEU A 708 2.27 10.61 -15.10
CA LEU A 708 1.15 10.17 -15.96
C LEU A 708 -0.05 11.13 -15.88
N HIS A 709 -0.39 11.63 -14.69
CA HIS A 709 -1.43 12.65 -14.56
C HIS A 709 -1.07 13.95 -15.27
N ALA A 710 0.20 14.36 -15.22
CA ALA A 710 0.67 15.51 -15.99
C ALA A 710 0.52 15.31 -17.50
N HIS A 711 0.86 14.12 -18.02
CA HIS A 711 0.64 13.76 -19.43
C HIS A 711 -0.85 13.83 -19.82
N LEU A 712 -1.73 13.22 -19.03
CA LEU A 712 -3.18 13.23 -19.25
C LEU A 712 -3.74 14.66 -19.22
N ALA A 713 -3.37 15.46 -18.22
CA ALA A 713 -3.81 16.84 -18.08
C ALA A 713 -3.37 17.70 -19.27
N ARG A 714 -2.10 17.60 -19.67
CA ARG A 714 -1.55 18.31 -20.84
C ARG A 714 -2.27 17.90 -22.13
N ALA A 715 -2.46 16.59 -22.36
CA ALA A 715 -3.14 16.09 -23.55
C ALA A 715 -4.62 16.52 -23.63
N ARG A 716 -5.27 16.70 -22.48
CA ARG A 716 -6.62 17.29 -22.36
C ARG A 716 -6.64 18.82 -22.38
N GLY A 717 -5.49 19.49 -22.41
CA GLY A 717 -5.38 20.95 -22.43
C GLY A 717 -5.58 21.65 -21.07
N ASP A 718 -5.46 20.93 -19.95
CA ASP A 718 -5.43 21.53 -18.60
C ASP A 718 -3.97 21.82 -18.19
N LEU A 719 -3.42 22.91 -18.73
CA LEU A 719 -2.03 23.32 -18.45
C LEU A 719 -1.77 23.62 -16.96
N PRO A 720 -2.67 24.30 -16.22
CA PRO A 720 -2.47 24.51 -14.79
C PRO A 720 -2.36 23.21 -13.99
N GLU A 721 -3.19 22.21 -14.28
CA GLU A 721 -3.07 20.90 -13.63
C GLU A 721 -1.80 20.16 -14.07
N ALA A 722 -1.45 20.19 -15.36
CA ALA A 722 -0.21 19.59 -15.85
C ALA A 722 1.02 20.17 -15.14
N GLY A 723 1.08 21.50 -14.96
CA GLY A 723 2.15 22.17 -14.23
C GLY A 723 2.20 21.81 -12.74
N ARG A 724 1.05 21.71 -12.07
CA ARG A 724 0.98 21.25 -10.67
C ARG A 724 1.49 19.83 -10.50
N GLN A 725 1.06 18.91 -11.36
CA GLN A 725 1.47 17.50 -11.32
C GLN A 725 2.95 17.33 -11.66
N LEU A 726 3.48 18.10 -12.62
CA LEU A 726 4.91 18.11 -12.96
C LEU A 726 5.77 18.57 -11.77
N ALA A 727 5.35 19.62 -11.06
CA ALA A 727 6.05 20.09 -9.87
C ALA A 727 6.04 19.04 -8.74
N ALA A 728 4.89 18.40 -8.49
CA ALA A 728 4.77 17.33 -7.51
C ALA A 728 5.64 16.11 -7.87
N ALA A 729 5.70 15.74 -9.16
CA ALA A 729 6.55 14.64 -9.61
C ALA A 729 8.04 14.91 -9.35
N ARG A 730 8.52 16.14 -9.62
CA ARG A 730 9.90 16.57 -9.31
C ARG A 730 10.20 16.49 -7.81
N GLU A 731 9.25 16.87 -6.96
CA GLU A 731 9.40 16.76 -5.50
C GLU A 731 9.49 15.29 -5.04
N HIS A 732 8.66 14.42 -5.60
CA HIS A 732 8.67 12.99 -5.26
C HIS A 732 9.95 12.26 -5.66
N PHE A 733 10.51 12.53 -6.85
CA PHE A 733 11.76 11.90 -7.27
C PHE A 733 13.00 12.52 -6.59
N GLY A 734 12.96 13.80 -6.23
CA GLY A 734 14.09 14.51 -5.66
C GLY A 734 15.27 14.65 -6.62
N THR A 735 16.45 15.03 -6.10
CA THR A 735 17.64 15.38 -6.89
C THR A 735 18.84 14.43 -6.69
N HIS A 736 18.73 13.44 -5.80
CA HIS A 736 19.87 12.63 -5.36
C HIS A 736 20.01 11.28 -6.09
N ASP A 737 18.99 10.88 -6.87
CA ASP A 737 18.91 9.57 -7.56
C ASP A 737 18.26 9.78 -8.94
N THR A 738 18.99 10.41 -9.85
CA THR A 738 18.49 10.79 -11.19
C THR A 738 18.66 9.65 -12.19
N VAL A 739 17.62 8.82 -12.32
CA VAL A 739 17.55 7.77 -13.34
C VAL A 739 16.93 8.28 -14.65
N PRO A 740 17.50 7.96 -15.83
CA PRO A 740 16.96 8.38 -17.14
C PRO A 740 15.48 8.05 -17.35
N GLN A 741 15.01 6.92 -16.82
CA GLN A 741 13.60 6.49 -16.91
C GLN A 741 12.60 7.45 -16.25
N HIS A 742 13.04 8.30 -15.33
CA HIS A 742 12.19 9.29 -14.67
C HIS A 742 12.53 10.71 -15.14
N ALA A 743 13.82 11.00 -15.32
CA ALA A 743 14.28 12.32 -15.74
C ALA A 743 13.80 12.69 -17.15
N LEU A 744 13.94 11.78 -18.13
CA LEU A 744 13.62 12.09 -19.53
C LEU A 744 12.12 12.37 -19.76
N PRO A 745 11.17 11.58 -19.22
CA PRO A 745 9.75 11.92 -19.31
C PRO A 745 9.39 13.27 -18.67
N LEU A 746 9.99 13.60 -17.51
CA LEU A 746 9.77 14.89 -16.86
C LEU A 746 10.30 16.05 -17.69
N THR A 747 11.47 15.90 -18.30
CA THR A 747 12.01 16.91 -19.22
C THR A 747 11.14 17.04 -20.47
N ALA A 748 10.65 15.95 -21.05
CA ALA A 748 9.72 16.00 -22.18
C ALA A 748 8.42 16.74 -21.83
N LEU A 749 7.86 16.49 -20.64
CA LEU A 749 6.71 17.22 -20.10
C LEU A 749 7.02 18.70 -19.86
N ALA A 750 8.19 19.02 -19.31
CA ALA A 750 8.61 20.40 -19.05
C ALA A 750 8.76 21.19 -20.35
N ILE A 751 9.43 20.61 -21.36
CA ILE A 751 9.55 21.17 -22.71
C ILE A 751 8.17 21.41 -23.32
N GLY A 752 7.30 20.39 -23.28
CA GLY A 752 5.95 20.49 -23.84
C GLY A 752 5.09 21.55 -23.14
N THR A 753 5.09 21.58 -21.81
CA THR A 753 4.32 22.55 -21.02
C THR A 753 4.82 23.98 -21.23
N ALA A 754 6.15 24.18 -21.25
CA ALA A 754 6.74 25.48 -21.55
C ALA A 754 6.41 25.95 -22.97
N ALA A 755 6.43 25.06 -23.95
CA ALA A 755 6.04 25.37 -25.33
C ALA A 755 4.56 25.76 -25.43
N ASP A 756 3.65 25.01 -24.78
CA ASP A 756 2.21 25.31 -24.78
C ASP A 756 1.89 26.66 -24.13
N GLU A 757 2.72 27.12 -23.18
CA GLU A 757 2.62 28.43 -22.53
C GLU A 757 3.36 29.56 -23.29
N GLY A 758 3.99 29.25 -24.44
CA GLY A 758 4.76 30.21 -25.23
C GLY A 758 6.14 30.57 -24.67
N ARG A 759 6.65 29.80 -23.69
CA ARG A 759 7.96 29.99 -23.03
C ARG A 759 9.07 29.17 -23.70
N LEU A 760 9.35 29.45 -24.97
CA LEU A 760 10.31 28.67 -25.78
C LEU A 760 11.74 28.64 -25.20
N LEU A 761 12.21 29.73 -24.60
CA LEU A 761 13.57 29.78 -24.04
C LEU A 761 13.73 28.83 -22.83
N ASP A 762 12.66 28.66 -22.05
CA ASP A 762 12.67 27.71 -20.93
C ASP A 762 12.68 26.27 -21.47
N ALA A 763 11.92 25.99 -22.54
CA ALA A 763 11.96 24.71 -23.23
C ALA A 763 13.35 24.38 -23.80
N ARG A 764 14.06 25.36 -24.39
CA ARG A 764 15.45 25.19 -24.85
C ARG A 764 16.41 24.91 -23.71
N THR A 765 16.22 25.55 -22.55
CA THR A 765 17.06 25.34 -21.36
C THR A 765 16.96 23.88 -20.89
N GLU A 766 15.74 23.37 -20.75
CA GLU A 766 15.45 21.99 -20.39
C GLU A 766 16.03 20.99 -21.43
N LEU A 767 15.90 21.30 -22.72
CA LEU A 767 16.48 20.50 -23.80
C LEU A 767 18.02 20.48 -23.75
N ASP A 768 18.65 21.62 -23.51
CA ASP A 768 20.11 21.75 -23.49
C ASP A 768 20.72 20.86 -22.41
N GLU A 769 20.09 20.80 -21.24
CA GLU A 769 20.49 19.91 -20.15
C GLU A 769 20.40 18.43 -20.56
N ALA A 770 19.27 18.00 -21.13
CA ALA A 770 19.09 16.63 -21.60
C ALA A 770 20.09 16.23 -22.71
N LEU A 771 20.32 17.11 -23.67
CA LEU A 771 21.28 16.87 -24.76
C LEU A 771 22.73 16.82 -24.28
N ASN A 772 23.08 17.55 -23.22
CA ASN A 772 24.41 17.51 -22.61
C ASN A 772 24.64 16.21 -21.84
N THR A 773 23.60 15.69 -21.17
CA THR A 773 23.64 14.38 -20.50
C THR A 773 23.70 13.23 -21.52
N GLY A 774 22.98 13.36 -22.63
CA GLY A 774 22.93 12.37 -23.71
C GLY A 774 21.89 11.27 -23.48
N PHE A 775 21.77 10.37 -24.46
CA PHE A 775 20.78 9.30 -24.51
C PHE A 775 21.45 7.94 -24.69
N PRO A 776 21.85 7.24 -23.61
CA PRO A 776 22.46 5.93 -23.71
C PRO A 776 21.48 4.87 -24.29
N PRO A 777 21.97 3.74 -24.83
CA PRO A 777 21.13 2.62 -25.25
C PRO A 777 20.18 2.21 -24.12
N GLY A 778 18.92 1.87 -24.43
CA GLY A 778 17.86 1.59 -23.45
C GLY A 778 16.96 2.79 -23.12
N THR A 779 17.35 4.01 -23.51
CA THR A 779 16.53 5.22 -23.27
C THR A 779 15.60 5.60 -24.42
N GLN A 780 15.58 4.83 -25.52
CA GLN A 780 14.88 5.17 -26.77
C GLN A 780 13.39 5.46 -26.54
N ARG A 781 12.70 4.68 -25.69
CA ARG A 781 11.29 4.88 -25.35
C ARG A 781 10.98 6.26 -24.76
N TYR A 782 11.95 6.93 -24.13
CA TYR A 782 11.79 8.24 -23.51
C TYR A 782 12.45 9.36 -24.32
N ALA A 783 13.60 9.07 -24.93
CA ALA A 783 14.37 10.03 -25.72
C ALA A 783 13.61 10.46 -26.98
N TRP A 784 12.93 9.54 -27.66
CA TRP A 784 12.14 9.85 -28.86
C TRP A 784 10.99 10.84 -28.57
N PRO A 785 10.12 10.62 -27.57
CA PRO A 785 9.12 11.62 -27.16
C PRO A 785 9.70 12.98 -26.75
N LEU A 786 10.86 13.01 -26.08
CA LEU A 786 11.53 14.26 -25.70
C LEU A 786 12.00 15.04 -26.92
N LEU A 787 12.71 14.39 -27.85
CA LEU A 787 13.16 15.02 -29.09
C LEU A 787 11.97 15.49 -29.94
N LEU A 788 10.87 14.74 -29.94
CA LEU A 788 9.63 15.13 -30.60
C LEU A 788 9.02 16.38 -29.97
N ALA A 789 8.93 16.46 -28.64
CA ALA A 789 8.41 17.63 -27.95
C ALA A 789 9.24 18.88 -28.29
N ALA A 790 10.57 18.76 -28.30
CA ALA A 790 11.48 19.84 -28.66
C ALA A 790 11.38 20.25 -30.13
N ALA A 791 11.36 19.30 -31.06
CA ALA A 791 11.22 19.57 -32.50
C ALA A 791 9.87 20.23 -32.81
N THR A 792 8.79 19.77 -32.15
CA THR A 792 7.46 20.37 -32.27
C THR A 792 7.46 21.81 -31.76
N ALA A 793 8.07 22.08 -30.60
CA ALA A 793 8.16 23.42 -30.03
C ALA A 793 8.92 24.40 -30.95
N GLU A 794 10.04 23.96 -31.54
CA GLU A 794 10.80 24.75 -32.51
C GLU A 794 9.99 25.05 -33.77
N ALA A 795 9.26 24.05 -34.27
CA ALA A 795 8.46 24.16 -35.47
C ALA A 795 7.21 25.03 -35.28
N ASP A 796 6.53 24.94 -34.14
CA ASP A 796 5.37 25.80 -33.83
C ASP A 796 5.79 27.25 -33.58
N ALA A 797 7.01 27.49 -33.10
CA ALA A 797 7.54 28.83 -32.92
C ALA A 797 8.16 29.45 -34.20
N ARG A 798 8.06 28.78 -35.36
CA ARG A 798 8.65 29.26 -36.63
C ARG A 798 8.06 30.63 -37.02
N GLY A 799 8.93 31.59 -37.31
CA GLY A 799 8.53 32.96 -37.66
C GLY A 799 8.30 33.90 -36.45
N LEU A 800 8.47 33.43 -35.21
CA LEU A 800 8.47 34.29 -34.02
C LEU A 800 9.87 34.88 -33.79
N PRO A 801 10.03 36.20 -33.54
CA PRO A 801 11.35 36.82 -33.34
C PRO A 801 12.19 36.18 -32.23
N VAL A 802 11.55 35.79 -31.12
CA VAL A 802 12.21 35.13 -29.97
C VAL A 802 12.79 33.76 -30.33
N ALA A 803 12.26 33.11 -31.37
CA ALA A 803 12.63 31.77 -31.76
C ALA A 803 13.77 31.74 -32.80
N GLU A 804 13.98 32.81 -33.56
CA GLU A 804 15.00 32.84 -34.63
C GLU A 804 16.44 32.82 -34.07
N GLN A 805 16.68 33.48 -32.94
CA GLN A 805 18.00 33.50 -32.33
C GLN A 805 18.39 32.10 -31.84
N GLY A 806 19.48 31.54 -32.37
CA GLY A 806 20.02 30.24 -31.94
C GLY A 806 19.34 29.00 -32.52
N ARG A 807 18.23 29.13 -33.27
CA ARG A 807 17.49 27.99 -33.84
C ARG A 807 18.36 27.04 -34.68
N PRO A 808 19.22 27.50 -35.61
CA PRO A 808 20.03 26.57 -36.41
C PRO A 808 20.91 25.65 -35.56
N GLY A 809 21.45 26.17 -34.45
CA GLY A 809 22.24 25.39 -33.50
C GLY A 809 21.41 24.35 -32.75
N VAL A 810 20.21 24.72 -32.30
CA VAL A 810 19.27 23.79 -31.63
C VAL A 810 18.84 22.67 -32.59
N LEU A 811 18.43 23.00 -33.81
CA LEU A 811 18.00 22.01 -34.81
C LEU A 811 19.13 21.04 -35.17
N GLU A 812 20.37 21.52 -35.32
CA GLU A 812 21.50 20.64 -35.59
C GLU A 812 21.81 19.70 -34.43
N ARG A 813 21.70 20.16 -33.19
CA ARG A 813 21.86 19.30 -32.01
C ARG A 813 20.75 18.26 -31.91
N LEU A 814 19.50 18.61 -32.21
CA LEU A 814 18.38 17.66 -32.28
C LEU A 814 18.63 16.58 -33.35
N ARG A 815 19.11 16.95 -34.55
CA ARG A 815 19.48 15.97 -35.59
C ARG A 815 20.61 15.06 -35.15
N LYS A 816 21.64 15.62 -34.52
CA LYS A 816 22.78 14.85 -34.02
C LYS A 816 22.33 13.82 -32.98
N ALA A 817 21.44 14.22 -32.07
CA ALA A 817 20.85 13.31 -31.09
C ALA A 817 19.97 12.24 -31.75
N ALA A 818 19.05 12.62 -32.64
CA ALA A 818 18.18 11.67 -33.34
C ALA A 818 18.98 10.60 -34.11
N LYS A 819 20.08 10.98 -34.77
CA LYS A 819 20.99 10.06 -35.48
C LYS A 819 21.68 9.04 -34.57
N SER A 820 21.79 9.31 -33.27
CA SER A 820 22.42 8.39 -32.31
C SER A 820 21.44 7.38 -31.70
N LEU A 821 20.13 7.56 -31.88
CA LEU A 821 19.11 6.67 -31.33
C LEU A 821 18.79 5.52 -32.28
N ALA A 822 18.49 4.35 -31.70
CA ALA A 822 18.10 3.17 -32.46
C ALA A 822 16.66 3.26 -33.00
N THR A 823 16.42 2.63 -34.14
CA THR A 823 15.14 2.62 -34.88
C THR A 823 14.71 1.21 -35.29
N ASN A 824 15.26 0.17 -34.67
CA ASN A 824 15.00 -1.24 -34.96
C ASN A 824 13.64 -1.75 -34.43
N VAL A 825 12.84 -0.89 -33.78
CA VAL A 825 11.50 -1.20 -33.30
C VAL A 825 10.48 -0.31 -34.02
N PRO A 826 9.31 -0.84 -34.43
CA PRO A 826 8.31 -0.07 -35.18
C PRO A 826 7.92 1.27 -34.54
N VAL A 827 7.70 1.32 -33.22
CA VAL A 827 7.34 2.57 -32.54
C VAL A 827 8.49 3.60 -32.52
N TRP A 828 9.74 3.14 -32.41
CA TRP A 828 10.91 4.02 -32.46
C TRP A 828 11.12 4.58 -33.88
N GLN A 829 10.91 3.74 -34.91
CA GLN A 829 10.94 4.18 -36.30
C GLN A 829 9.84 5.21 -36.60
N ALA A 830 8.62 4.99 -36.10
CA ALA A 830 7.52 5.94 -36.26
C ALA A 830 7.84 7.31 -35.62
N HIS A 831 8.46 7.32 -34.43
CA HIS A 831 8.94 8.55 -33.82
C HIS A 831 10.09 9.20 -34.58
N GLU A 832 11.02 8.43 -35.16
CA GLU A 832 12.09 8.99 -36.00
C GLU A 832 11.52 9.76 -37.20
N HIS A 833 10.59 9.15 -37.93
CA HIS A 833 9.93 9.78 -39.07
C HIS A 833 9.20 11.06 -38.65
N TRP A 834 8.53 11.04 -37.50
CA TRP A 834 7.85 12.21 -36.97
C TRP A 834 8.81 13.32 -36.54
N VAL A 835 9.88 13.00 -35.79
CA VAL A 835 10.90 13.99 -35.41
C VAL A 835 11.54 14.61 -36.65
N ARG A 836 11.86 13.78 -37.66
CA ARG A 836 12.42 14.27 -38.93
C ARG A 836 11.47 15.23 -39.64
N ALA A 837 10.18 14.90 -39.73
CA ALA A 837 9.16 15.76 -40.33
C ALA A 837 9.00 17.08 -39.56
N GLU A 838 8.99 17.06 -38.21
CA GLU A 838 8.96 18.27 -37.38
C GLU A 838 10.21 19.14 -37.55
N LEU A 839 11.40 18.54 -37.69
CA LEU A 839 12.63 19.28 -37.94
C LEU A 839 12.64 19.93 -39.33
N LEU A 840 12.12 19.26 -40.36
CA LEU A 840 11.91 19.85 -41.68
C LEU A 840 10.87 20.97 -41.63
N ARG A 841 9.81 20.80 -40.84
CA ARG A 841 8.79 21.83 -40.60
C ARG A 841 9.39 23.04 -39.91
N ALA A 842 10.27 22.88 -38.93
CA ALA A 842 10.96 24.00 -38.29
C ALA A 842 11.79 24.84 -39.28
N GLU A 843 12.23 24.25 -40.40
CA GLU A 843 12.94 24.93 -41.49
C GLU A 843 12.04 25.41 -42.63
N GLY A 844 10.77 25.03 -42.65
CA GLY A 844 9.87 25.30 -43.78
C GLY A 844 10.18 24.48 -45.02
N ARG A 845 10.67 23.25 -44.83
CA ARG A 845 11.12 22.34 -45.89
C ARG A 845 10.37 21.00 -45.89
N ASP A 846 9.37 20.83 -45.03
CA ASP A 846 8.58 19.62 -44.96
C ASP A 846 7.68 19.45 -46.19
N THR A 847 7.46 18.20 -46.58
CA THR A 847 6.60 17.82 -47.70
C THR A 847 5.50 16.86 -47.25
N PRO A 848 4.40 16.72 -48.02
CA PRO A 848 3.38 15.72 -47.72
C PRO A 848 3.91 14.29 -47.68
N ASP A 849 5.01 13.99 -48.38
CA ASP A 849 5.64 12.67 -48.36
C ASP A 849 6.32 12.40 -47.01
N ASP A 850 7.03 13.38 -46.44
CA ASP A 850 7.64 13.27 -45.11
C ASP A 850 6.61 12.91 -44.03
N TRP A 851 5.44 13.55 -44.09
CA TRP A 851 4.34 13.28 -43.18
C TRP A 851 3.59 11.98 -43.49
N SER A 852 3.50 11.59 -44.76
CA SER A 852 2.88 10.32 -45.17
C SER A 852 3.68 9.11 -44.68
N GLU A 853 5.01 9.19 -44.68
CA GLU A 853 5.88 8.17 -44.07
C GLU A 853 5.62 8.03 -42.57
N ALA A 854 5.50 9.14 -41.84
CA ALA A 854 5.17 9.11 -40.42
C ALA A 854 3.77 8.52 -40.15
N VAL A 855 2.74 8.90 -40.93
CA VAL A 855 1.40 8.29 -40.81
C VAL A 855 1.47 6.77 -41.05
N THR A 856 2.13 6.34 -42.12
CA THR A 856 2.27 4.91 -42.48
C THR A 856 2.95 4.11 -41.36
N ALA A 857 3.96 4.68 -40.71
CA ALA A 857 4.65 4.03 -39.60
C ALA A 857 3.80 3.95 -38.32
N PHE A 858 2.90 4.90 -38.09
CA PHE A 858 1.98 4.88 -36.94
C PHE A 858 0.69 4.07 -37.17
N GLU A 859 0.26 3.86 -38.42
CA GLU A 859 -0.96 3.10 -38.75
C GLU A 859 -1.03 1.68 -38.17
N PRO A 860 0.03 0.85 -38.20
CA PRO A 860 0.01 -0.48 -37.59
C PRO A 860 0.18 -0.44 -36.06
N LEU A 861 0.41 0.75 -35.48
CA LEU A 861 0.61 0.91 -34.05
C LEU A 861 -0.70 1.28 -33.36
N GLU A 862 -0.91 0.75 -32.17
CA GLU A 862 -2.10 1.03 -31.35
C GLU A 862 -1.93 2.37 -30.59
N ARG A 863 -1.58 3.43 -31.32
CA ARG A 863 -1.28 4.78 -30.80
C ARG A 863 -2.25 5.81 -31.40
N PRO A 864 -3.56 5.74 -31.09
CA PRO A 864 -4.57 6.55 -31.77
C PRO A 864 -4.34 8.05 -31.61
N TYR A 865 -3.90 8.51 -30.43
CA TYR A 865 -3.64 9.93 -30.18
C TYR A 865 -2.48 10.46 -31.03
N ASP A 866 -1.36 9.73 -31.08
CA ASP A 866 -0.20 10.13 -31.88
C ASP A 866 -0.50 10.08 -33.38
N LEU A 867 -1.16 9.02 -33.84
CA LEU A 867 -1.62 8.90 -35.22
C LEU A 867 -2.54 10.07 -35.63
N ALA A 868 -3.45 10.50 -34.75
CA ALA A 868 -4.30 11.66 -35.00
C ALA A 868 -3.49 12.98 -35.12
N ARG A 869 -2.46 13.16 -34.30
CA ARG A 869 -1.56 14.33 -34.37
C ARG A 869 -0.77 14.36 -35.68
N VAL A 870 -0.22 13.22 -36.11
CA VAL A 870 0.53 13.12 -37.38
C VAL A 870 -0.42 13.31 -38.58
N ARG A 871 -1.64 12.76 -38.55
CA ARG A 871 -2.66 13.00 -39.59
C ARG A 871 -3.03 14.47 -39.71
N HIS A 872 -3.16 15.18 -38.59
CA HIS A 872 -3.36 16.63 -38.59
C HIS A 872 -2.21 17.37 -39.30
N ARG A 873 -0.95 16.99 -39.04
CA ARG A 873 0.22 17.59 -39.70
C ARG A 873 0.30 17.26 -41.18
N LEU A 874 -0.03 16.02 -41.59
CA LEU A 874 -0.11 15.67 -43.01
C LEU A 874 -1.17 16.51 -43.74
N ALA A 875 -2.35 16.69 -43.13
CA ALA A 875 -3.39 17.55 -43.70
C ALA A 875 -2.93 19.01 -43.82
N GLU A 876 -2.20 19.53 -42.82
CA GLU A 876 -1.60 20.86 -42.87
C GLU A 876 -0.63 21.01 -44.05
N SER A 877 0.25 20.03 -44.25
CA SER A 877 1.23 20.02 -45.35
C SER A 877 0.59 19.94 -46.73
N LEU A 878 -0.43 19.07 -46.91
CA LEU A 878 -1.21 18.95 -48.16
C LEU A 878 -1.95 20.25 -48.52
N LEU A 879 -2.42 20.99 -47.52
CA LEU A 879 -3.09 22.27 -47.75
C LEU A 879 -2.09 23.40 -48.09
N ALA A 880 -0.84 23.28 -47.63
CA ALA A 880 0.22 24.24 -47.89
C ALA A 880 0.93 24.01 -49.25
N SER A 881 1.00 22.77 -49.75
CA SER A 881 1.60 22.43 -51.06
C SER A 881 0.82 23.02 -52.25
N GLY A 882 -0.43 23.43 -52.05
CA GLY A 882 -1.25 24.13 -53.04
C GLY A 882 -1.78 23.25 -54.16
N GLY A 883 -1.91 21.94 -53.96
CA GLY A 883 -2.43 21.04 -54.99
C GLY A 883 -3.95 21.08 -55.17
N GLY A 884 -4.42 20.25 -56.10
CA GLY A 884 -5.79 20.25 -56.61
C GLY A 884 -6.86 19.73 -55.64
N GLU A 885 -8.09 19.54 -56.14
CA GLU A 885 -9.23 19.06 -55.33
C GLU A 885 -8.94 17.73 -54.60
N GLU A 886 -8.18 16.82 -55.22
CA GLU A 886 -7.81 15.53 -54.62
C GLU A 886 -6.99 15.67 -53.32
N GLU A 887 -6.05 16.61 -53.26
CA GLU A 887 -5.26 16.87 -52.05
C GLU A 887 -6.13 17.49 -50.94
N ARG A 888 -7.08 18.35 -51.30
CA ARG A 888 -8.06 18.92 -50.35
C ARG A 888 -9.02 17.87 -49.81
N ASP A 889 -9.47 16.93 -50.63
CA ASP A 889 -10.34 15.84 -50.21
C ASP A 889 -9.59 14.90 -49.25
N ARG A 890 -8.33 14.55 -49.58
CA ARG A 890 -7.45 13.77 -48.70
C ARG A 890 -7.20 14.48 -47.38
N ALA A 891 -6.89 15.78 -47.40
CA ALA A 891 -6.72 16.58 -46.18
C ALA A 891 -8.01 16.64 -45.34
N THR A 892 -9.18 16.74 -45.98
CA THR A 892 -10.48 16.75 -45.30
C THR A 892 -10.72 15.46 -44.54
N GLU A 893 -10.46 14.31 -45.17
CA GLU A 893 -10.63 13.00 -44.53
C GLU A 893 -9.65 12.79 -43.37
N LEU A 894 -8.38 13.19 -43.54
CA LEU A 894 -7.37 13.14 -42.47
C LEU A 894 -7.78 13.98 -41.26
N LEU A 895 -8.29 15.20 -41.48
CA LEU A 895 -8.80 16.05 -40.40
C LEU A 895 -10.05 15.47 -39.75
N ARG A 896 -10.94 14.82 -40.51
CA ARG A 896 -12.12 14.13 -39.95
C ARG A 896 -11.71 12.99 -39.02
N LEU A 897 -10.74 12.16 -39.44
CA LEU A 897 -10.20 11.08 -38.61
C LEU A 897 -9.51 11.62 -37.36
N ALA A 898 -8.68 12.66 -37.50
CA ALA A 898 -8.02 13.29 -36.36
C ALA A 898 -9.03 13.91 -35.38
N ARG A 899 -10.08 14.57 -35.90
CA ARG A 899 -11.15 15.16 -35.08
C ARG A 899 -11.93 14.10 -34.31
N ALA A 900 -12.30 12.99 -34.96
CA ALA A 900 -13.03 11.91 -34.32
C ALA A 900 -12.26 11.33 -33.12
N VAL A 901 -10.95 11.12 -33.28
CA VAL A 901 -10.08 10.68 -32.17
C VAL A 901 -9.99 11.76 -31.09
N ALA A 902 -9.75 13.03 -31.47
CA ALA A 902 -9.61 14.11 -30.49
C ALA A 902 -10.89 14.30 -29.65
N ASP A 903 -12.07 14.21 -30.26
CA ASP A 903 -13.36 14.29 -29.57
C ASP A 903 -13.58 13.08 -28.65
N HIS A 904 -13.26 11.86 -29.10
CA HIS A 904 -13.39 10.64 -28.30
C HIS A 904 -12.50 10.67 -27.05
N LEU A 905 -11.26 11.14 -27.19
CA LEU A 905 -10.29 11.21 -26.09
C LEU A 905 -10.51 12.42 -25.16
N GLY A 906 -11.24 13.44 -25.62
CA GLY A 906 -11.29 14.75 -24.96
C GLY A 906 -9.98 15.53 -25.12
N ALA A 907 -9.23 15.29 -26.20
CA ALA A 907 -7.99 15.98 -26.52
C ALA A 907 -8.24 17.39 -27.09
N ARG A 908 -8.72 18.30 -26.24
CA ARG A 908 -9.15 19.66 -26.61
C ARG A 908 -8.12 20.42 -27.47
N PRO A 909 -6.81 20.44 -27.14
CA PRO A 909 -5.83 21.16 -27.96
C PRO A 909 -5.76 20.66 -29.41
N LEU A 910 -5.82 19.34 -29.62
CA LEU A 910 -5.84 18.76 -30.96
C LEU A 910 -7.16 19.04 -31.69
N ALA A 911 -8.28 18.94 -30.98
CA ALA A 911 -9.60 19.24 -31.53
C ALA A 911 -9.67 20.70 -32.03
N ASP A 912 -9.15 21.64 -31.24
CA ASP A 912 -9.07 23.06 -31.56
C ASP A 912 -8.13 23.33 -32.74
N ALA A 913 -6.95 22.68 -32.77
CA ALA A 913 -6.01 22.79 -33.88
C ALA A 913 -6.62 22.31 -35.22
N VAL A 914 -7.28 21.14 -35.21
CA VAL A 914 -8.00 20.60 -36.37
C VAL A 914 -9.11 21.56 -36.85
N THR A 915 -9.85 22.15 -35.90
CA THR A 915 -10.92 23.12 -36.21
C THR A 915 -10.35 24.38 -36.86
N LEU A 916 -9.29 24.93 -36.28
CA LEU A 916 -8.64 26.13 -36.77
C LEU A 916 -8.09 25.93 -38.17
N LEU A 917 -7.46 24.79 -38.45
CA LEU A 917 -6.94 24.45 -39.76
C LEU A 917 -8.06 24.29 -40.79
N ALA A 918 -9.13 23.56 -40.45
CA ALA A 918 -10.30 23.42 -41.33
C ALA A 918 -10.97 24.76 -41.64
N GLN A 919 -11.09 25.66 -40.65
CA GLN A 919 -11.62 27.01 -40.83
C GLN A 919 -10.73 27.85 -41.77
N ARG A 920 -9.41 27.86 -41.55
CA ARG A 920 -8.44 28.57 -42.39
C ARG A 920 -8.49 28.08 -43.84
N ALA A 921 -8.61 26.77 -44.02
CA ALA A 921 -8.71 26.13 -45.33
C ALA A 921 -10.13 26.17 -45.93
N ARG A 922 -11.16 26.61 -45.20
CA ARG A 922 -12.58 26.58 -45.61
C ARG A 922 -13.09 25.17 -45.96
N LEU A 923 -12.71 24.19 -45.15
CA LEU A 923 -13.15 22.79 -45.28
C LEU A 923 -14.35 22.53 -44.34
N THR A 924 -15.28 21.68 -44.78
CA THR A 924 -16.40 21.24 -43.94
C THR A 924 -16.12 19.83 -43.44
N LEU A 925 -15.91 19.68 -42.12
CA LEU A 925 -15.61 18.38 -41.49
C LEU A 925 -16.88 17.59 -41.08
N ALA A 926 -18.06 18.21 -41.18
CA ALA A 926 -19.32 17.54 -40.93
C ALA A 926 -19.61 16.55 -42.07
N ARG A 927 -19.89 15.29 -41.71
CA ARG A 927 -20.42 14.30 -42.66
C ARG A 927 -21.71 14.87 -43.27
N ALA A 928 -21.82 14.94 -44.59
CA ALA A 928 -23.14 14.80 -45.20
C ALA A 928 -23.71 13.48 -44.65
N PRO A 929 -24.96 13.42 -44.17
CA PRO A 929 -25.49 12.19 -43.58
C PRO A 929 -25.32 11.07 -44.60
N GLU A 930 -24.46 10.10 -44.28
CA GLU A 930 -24.46 8.84 -44.98
C GLU A 930 -25.89 8.31 -44.90
N ARG A 931 -26.46 8.04 -46.07
CA ARG A 931 -27.72 7.32 -46.17
C ARG A 931 -27.53 6.01 -45.41
N SER A 932 -28.07 5.95 -44.19
CA SER A 932 -28.29 4.70 -43.50
C SER A 932 -29.06 3.80 -44.46
N ALA A 933 -28.57 2.58 -44.65
CA ALA A 933 -29.33 1.57 -45.36
C ALA A 933 -30.72 1.46 -44.71
N PRO A 934 -31.82 1.61 -45.47
CA PRO A 934 -33.16 1.56 -44.89
C PRO A 934 -33.41 0.17 -44.30
N THR A 935 -33.84 0.12 -43.05
CA THR A 935 -34.24 -1.11 -42.34
C THR A 935 -35.62 -1.62 -42.78
N ASP A 936 -36.32 -0.93 -43.70
CA ASP A 936 -37.62 -1.30 -44.28
C ASP A 936 -37.54 -1.45 -45.83
N PRO A 937 -37.80 -2.64 -46.40
CA PRO A 937 -37.80 -2.88 -47.85
C PRO A 937 -38.75 -1.97 -48.65
N ALA A 938 -39.80 -1.44 -48.02
CA ALA A 938 -40.73 -0.54 -48.68
C ALA A 938 -40.23 0.92 -48.74
N GLU A 939 -39.39 1.35 -47.78
CA GLU A 939 -38.71 2.66 -47.84
C GLU A 939 -37.59 2.67 -48.90
N ALA A 940 -36.93 1.52 -49.10
CA ALA A 940 -35.92 1.36 -50.17
C ALA A 940 -36.49 1.57 -51.59
N LEU A 941 -37.82 1.42 -51.77
CA LEU A 941 -38.53 1.64 -53.03
C LEU A 941 -39.07 3.08 -53.19
N GLY A 942 -38.72 3.99 -52.27
CA GLY A 942 -39.12 5.41 -52.33
C GLY A 942 -40.63 5.65 -52.16
N LEU A 943 -41.36 4.68 -51.60
CA LEU A 943 -42.80 4.77 -51.37
C LEU A 943 -43.09 5.55 -50.08
N THR A 944 -43.95 6.56 -50.17
CA THR A 944 -44.48 7.26 -48.99
C THR A 944 -45.39 6.33 -48.17
N SER A 945 -45.63 6.66 -46.89
CA SER A 945 -46.59 5.92 -46.04
C SER A 945 -47.96 5.74 -46.72
N ARG A 946 -48.44 6.79 -47.39
CA ARG A 946 -49.73 6.77 -48.08
C ARG A 946 -49.73 5.91 -49.34
N GLU A 947 -48.62 5.90 -50.07
CA GLU A 947 -48.45 5.00 -51.23
C GLU A 947 -48.30 3.55 -50.81
N ARG A 948 -47.72 3.25 -49.64
CA ARG A 948 -47.69 1.90 -49.06
C ARG A 948 -49.10 1.38 -48.74
N ASP A 949 -49.96 2.21 -48.14
CA ASP A 949 -51.36 1.83 -47.88
C ASP A 949 -52.12 1.55 -49.17
N VAL A 950 -51.93 2.40 -50.20
CA VAL A 950 -52.54 2.21 -51.52
C VAL A 950 -51.99 0.94 -52.19
N LEU A 951 -50.68 0.69 -52.15
CA LEU A 951 -50.06 -0.51 -52.73
C LEU A 951 -50.52 -1.80 -52.03
N ARG A 952 -50.75 -1.77 -50.71
CA ARG A 952 -51.32 -2.89 -49.95
C ARG A 952 -52.71 -3.27 -50.48
N LEU A 953 -53.57 -2.28 -50.69
CA LEU A 953 -54.93 -2.50 -51.22
C LEU A 953 -54.91 -2.88 -52.71
N VAL A 954 -53.95 -2.38 -53.48
CA VAL A 954 -53.69 -2.84 -54.86
C VAL A 954 -53.26 -4.31 -54.87
N ALA A 955 -52.37 -4.73 -53.97
CA ALA A 955 -51.92 -6.11 -53.84
C ALA A 955 -53.04 -7.06 -53.38
N ALA A 956 -54.05 -6.54 -52.68
CA ALA A 956 -55.29 -7.23 -52.33
C ALA A 956 -56.37 -7.21 -53.43
N GLY A 957 -56.08 -6.66 -54.62
CA GLY A 957 -56.98 -6.66 -55.77
C GLY A 957 -58.08 -5.60 -55.76
N ARG A 958 -58.02 -4.58 -54.90
CA ARG A 958 -59.04 -3.53 -54.81
C ARG A 958 -58.97 -2.54 -55.98
N SER A 959 -60.13 -2.13 -56.48
CA SER A 959 -60.28 -1.08 -57.50
C SER A 959 -60.04 0.32 -56.92
N ASN A 960 -59.77 1.33 -57.75
CA ASN A 960 -59.57 2.73 -57.29
C ASN A 960 -60.75 3.27 -56.48
N ARG A 961 -61.98 2.84 -56.78
CA ARG A 961 -63.17 3.22 -56.01
C ARG A 961 -63.18 2.60 -54.61
N GLN A 962 -62.84 1.33 -54.50
CA GLN A 962 -62.77 0.63 -53.21
C GLN A 962 -61.62 1.15 -52.34
N ILE A 963 -60.46 1.43 -52.95
CA ILE A 963 -59.32 2.06 -52.26
C ILE A 963 -59.72 3.45 -51.73
N ALA A 964 -60.44 4.22 -52.54
CA ALA A 964 -60.93 5.53 -52.17
C ALA A 964 -61.91 5.48 -50.99
N GLU A 965 -62.84 4.53 -51.00
CA GLU A 965 -63.79 4.30 -49.89
C GLU A 965 -63.06 3.86 -48.61
N GLU A 966 -62.10 2.93 -48.71
CA GLU A 966 -61.39 2.36 -47.56
C GLU A 966 -60.38 3.32 -46.92
N LEU A 967 -59.76 4.19 -47.73
CA LEU A 967 -58.81 5.19 -47.26
C LEU A 967 -59.42 6.59 -47.07
N PHE A 968 -60.74 6.75 -47.25
CA PHE A 968 -61.47 8.02 -47.18
C PHE A 968 -60.88 9.13 -48.09
N ILE A 969 -60.59 8.80 -49.36
CA ILE A 969 -60.09 9.73 -50.38
C ILE A 969 -60.95 9.68 -51.64
N SER A 970 -60.75 10.60 -52.60
CA SER A 970 -61.48 10.53 -53.88
C SER A 970 -60.94 9.42 -54.80
N PRO A 971 -61.78 8.80 -55.66
CA PRO A 971 -61.31 7.83 -56.66
C PRO A 971 -60.22 8.39 -57.60
N LYS A 972 -60.25 9.71 -57.85
CA LYS A 972 -59.22 10.40 -58.65
C LYS A 972 -57.89 10.45 -57.91
N THR A 973 -57.90 10.73 -56.61
CA THR A 973 -56.71 10.74 -55.74
C THR A 973 -56.09 9.34 -55.62
N ALA A 974 -56.92 8.30 -55.47
CA ALA A 974 -56.45 6.92 -55.48
C ALA A 974 -55.77 6.55 -56.81
N SER A 975 -56.33 7.01 -57.95
CA SER A 975 -55.72 6.80 -59.27
C SER A 975 -54.34 7.46 -59.40
N VAL A 976 -54.18 8.69 -58.89
CA VAL A 976 -52.89 9.40 -58.92
C VAL A 976 -51.84 8.67 -58.09
N HIS A 977 -52.20 8.19 -56.88
CA HIS A 977 -51.29 7.39 -56.07
C HIS A 977 -50.89 6.09 -56.76
N VAL A 978 -51.83 5.39 -57.41
CA VAL A 978 -51.50 4.17 -58.18
C VAL A 978 -50.53 4.49 -59.32
N SER A 979 -50.76 5.56 -60.09
CA SER A 979 -49.83 5.97 -61.16
C SER A 979 -48.43 6.31 -60.64
N ASN A 980 -48.34 7.02 -59.51
CA ASN A 980 -47.04 7.33 -58.88
C ASN A 980 -46.33 6.09 -58.38
N ILE A 981 -47.07 5.13 -57.81
CA ILE A 981 -46.54 3.83 -57.38
C ILE A 981 -45.99 3.05 -58.57
N LEU A 982 -46.71 3.00 -59.70
CA LEU A 982 -46.24 2.33 -60.91
C LEU A 982 -44.93 2.94 -61.41
N GLY A 983 -44.83 4.27 -61.41
CA GLY A 983 -43.61 5.00 -61.77
C GLY A 983 -42.43 4.70 -60.83
N LYS A 984 -42.66 4.68 -59.51
CA LYS A 984 -41.62 4.40 -58.50
C LYS A 984 -41.16 2.95 -58.50
N LEU A 985 -42.05 2.01 -58.80
CA LEU A 985 -41.74 0.58 -58.91
C LEU A 985 -41.25 0.16 -60.30
N ASN A 986 -41.24 1.08 -61.27
CA ASN A 986 -40.90 0.86 -62.68
C ASN A 986 -41.64 -0.33 -63.31
N VAL A 987 -42.95 -0.38 -63.11
CA VAL A 987 -43.84 -1.44 -63.65
C VAL A 987 -44.91 -0.85 -64.56
N SER A 988 -45.35 -1.62 -65.55
CA SER A 988 -46.23 -1.15 -66.62
C SER A 988 -47.71 -1.16 -66.24
N GLY A 989 -48.08 -1.89 -65.18
CA GLY A 989 -49.48 -2.04 -64.79
C GLY A 989 -49.71 -2.44 -63.34
N ARG A 990 -50.94 -2.20 -62.86
CA ARG A 990 -51.38 -2.48 -61.49
C ARG A 990 -51.17 -3.95 -61.07
N GLY A 991 -51.36 -4.89 -62.00
CA GLY A 991 -51.14 -6.31 -61.75
C GLY A 991 -49.66 -6.64 -61.52
N GLU A 992 -48.74 -5.98 -62.23
CA GLU A 992 -47.30 -6.13 -62.01
C GLU A 992 -46.86 -5.52 -60.68
N ALA A 993 -47.43 -4.36 -60.28
CA ALA A 993 -47.19 -3.79 -58.95
C ALA A 993 -47.64 -4.73 -57.82
N ALA A 994 -48.81 -5.35 -57.96
CA ALA A 994 -49.30 -6.33 -57.00
C ALA A 994 -48.40 -7.58 -56.94
N ALA A 995 -47.99 -8.10 -58.09
CA ALA A 995 -47.09 -9.26 -58.18
C ALA A 995 -45.71 -8.97 -57.59
N LEU A 996 -45.17 -7.76 -57.82
CA LEU A 996 -43.90 -7.31 -57.25
C LEU A 996 -43.98 -7.18 -55.72
N ALA A 997 -45.05 -6.58 -55.21
CA ALA A 997 -45.28 -6.45 -53.77
C ALA A 997 -45.38 -7.81 -53.06
N HIS A 998 -46.04 -8.80 -53.68
CA HIS A 998 -46.10 -10.18 -53.16
C HIS A 998 -44.75 -10.91 -53.27
N ARG A 999 -44.02 -10.75 -54.38
CA ARG A 999 -42.71 -11.37 -54.59
C ARG A 999 -41.66 -10.87 -53.59
N MET A 1000 -41.70 -9.57 -53.29
CA MET A 1000 -40.82 -8.93 -52.30
C MET A 1000 -41.33 -9.06 -50.86
N ARG A 1001 -42.47 -9.73 -50.64
CA ARG A 1001 -43.13 -9.91 -49.34
C ARG A 1001 -43.29 -8.60 -48.55
N LEU A 1002 -43.62 -7.52 -49.26
CA LEU A 1002 -43.75 -6.18 -48.65
C LEU A 1002 -44.89 -6.10 -47.62
N PHE A 1003 -45.87 -7.00 -47.72
CA PHE A 1003 -46.98 -7.10 -46.78
C PHE A 1003 -47.23 -8.57 -46.44
N PRO A 1004 -47.63 -8.88 -45.19
CA PRO A 1004 -48.01 -10.24 -44.82
C PRO A 1004 -49.24 -10.70 -45.63
N PRO A 1005 -49.33 -11.98 -46.02
CA PRO A 1005 -50.48 -12.51 -46.75
C PRO A 1005 -51.75 -12.36 -45.91
N HIS A 1006 -52.78 -11.72 -46.49
CA HIS A 1006 -54.08 -11.59 -45.82
C HIS A 1006 -54.70 -12.98 -45.63
N PRO A 1007 -55.19 -13.35 -44.43
CA PRO A 1007 -55.86 -14.63 -44.23
C PRO A 1007 -57.07 -14.73 -45.16
N ALA A 1008 -57.12 -15.80 -45.97
CA ALA A 1008 -58.28 -16.12 -46.78
C ALA A 1008 -59.51 -16.23 -45.88
N GLY A 1009 -60.56 -15.49 -46.24
CA GLY A 1009 -61.81 -15.48 -45.49
C GLY A 1009 -62.34 -16.89 -45.23
N ALA A 1010 -62.61 -17.17 -43.95
CA ALA A 1010 -63.46 -18.28 -43.56
C ALA A 1010 -64.81 -18.11 -44.25
N ARG A 1011 -65.16 -19.08 -45.09
CA ARG A 1011 -66.54 -19.30 -45.53
C ARG A 1011 -67.38 -19.61 -44.27
N THR A 1012 -68.50 -18.90 -44.18
CA THR A 1012 -69.71 -19.19 -43.39
C THR A 1012 -69.84 -20.59 -42.77
N ALA A 1013 -70.05 -20.62 -41.44
CA ALA A 1013 -70.99 -21.52 -40.78
C ALA A 1013 -71.38 -20.91 -39.41
N GLY A 1014 -72.67 -20.61 -39.21
CA GLY A 1014 -73.25 -20.11 -37.96
C GLY A 1014 -73.74 -18.69 -38.04
#